data_AF-A0A1H7J6B4-F1
#
_entry.id   AF-A0A1H7J6B4-F1
#
_cell.length_a   1.000
_cell.length_b   1.000
_cell.length_c   1.000
_cell.angle_alpha   90.00
_cell.angle_beta   90.00
_cell.angle_gamma   90.00
#
_symmetry.space_group_name_H-M   'P 1'
#
loop_
_entity.id
_entity.type
_entity.pdbx_description
1 polymer ?
#
loop_
_entity_poly.entity_id
_entity_poly.type
_entity_poly.pdbx_seq_one_letter_code
_entity_poly.pdbx_strand_id
1 'polypeptide(L)'
;MRTLKFCVALLLLSSLSHSQIIEHFDALPSVPWKGIDTAWQVKNSRLQSNYLQPNSRFGLWAPAGIGLPASWEWWMQLDFNTSSNNYVEVYLQADSSNLLSTTLTGYFVRIGDKDDKVCLYRKTAGNEPEMVINGRNGITNHSTTTLKLKVTCDDKGTWHLWTDTTGTGQYYILEGAAAPAPLNASTCFGIVVRQSTSSFFQKHFFDEVQVMRFVKDTLPPVVSSVTVLNDRELLLRFSEPVDSTAALLASHYQAGSMGNPTSVQQTPDGMHLFFNTPFPNGDTVLLQVTGIADLAGNLMQTASIPCLYYQPSRYEVIIHEIFPDPEPPMGSELPEFVEIRNTGPHPVQLKDWRFASNSGQVLLPFYELQPDNLLVLSKKVLPGSNSLVLNDFPALGNEDDTLILCNAAGSVMHAVAYNKSWYADAKKENGGWSLEMISPAAPCNGSINWKAATAATGSTPGYPNSVAASVTDTAFTDLLRAYVIDSLHLALYFSKTLDSMLAATPAHYQLTPAVAAANVLAPLFNTVQLQLSAPLQPEGIYTLRVKDLTGCTGQPMGRDSAILALPTVADSGTIVINELLFDPKPTAPEFVELYNRSSRAIDVQQLYIAMIDRDGQPGAPVAVSATSRLLLPGQYLALTRNADALCRNYTCKAWENLLEVNNLPAFPNEGGTIGLYNTANGLVDVFSYTPDMQLSLATNTKGVSLERLSAAQPTGDISNWHPAATTAGDATPGYLNSQQLNLKQAAGEVSLQPQVFSPDNDGMDDLTVITCQLPEVGYIGNITIFDAQGRPVRQLLQNGVLGNQNNIIWDGLGENKQQLPVGIYIAFTEVFDLQGRVKRWKLPVVVARRLN
;
A
#
# COMPACT_ATOMS: atom_id res chain seq x y z
N MET A 1 8.56 78.78 -26.17
CA MET A 1 7.21 78.96 -26.78
C MET A 1 6.61 77.71 -27.41
N ARG A 2 7.36 76.65 -27.79
CA ARG A 2 6.78 75.40 -28.34
C ARG A 2 6.24 74.42 -27.28
N THR A 3 6.82 74.40 -26.08
CA THR A 3 6.38 73.55 -24.95
C THR A 3 5.07 74.03 -24.31
N LEU A 4 4.81 75.35 -24.28
CA LEU A 4 3.58 75.91 -23.73
C LEU A 4 2.35 75.61 -24.60
N LYS A 5 2.53 75.46 -25.93
CA LYS A 5 1.43 75.07 -26.85
C LYS A 5 1.09 73.57 -26.76
N PHE A 6 2.04 72.73 -26.37
CA PHE A 6 1.81 71.28 -26.21
C PHE A 6 1.06 70.97 -24.89
N CYS A 7 1.37 71.69 -23.80
CA CYS A 7 0.63 71.57 -22.54
C CYS A 7 -0.80 72.13 -22.62
N VAL A 8 -1.03 73.21 -23.38
CA VAL A 8 -2.39 73.72 -23.62
C VAL A 8 -3.21 72.79 -24.51
N ALA A 9 -2.59 72.07 -25.45
CA ALA A 9 -3.25 71.03 -26.24
C ALA A 9 -3.62 69.78 -25.40
N LEU A 10 -2.77 69.37 -24.45
CA LEU A 10 -3.08 68.27 -23.51
C LEU A 10 -4.12 68.66 -22.44
N LEU A 11 -4.20 69.93 -22.03
CA LEU A 11 -5.25 70.45 -21.15
C LEU A 11 -6.59 70.72 -21.88
N LEU A 12 -6.57 70.83 -23.22
CA LEU A 12 -7.78 70.89 -24.06
C LEU A 12 -8.28 69.51 -24.49
N LEU A 13 -7.49 68.45 -24.30
CA LEU A 13 -7.88 67.06 -24.58
C LEU A 13 -8.56 66.37 -23.39
N SER A 14 -8.46 66.92 -22.17
CA SER A 14 -9.21 66.45 -20.99
C SER A 14 -10.65 66.97 -20.94
N SER A 15 -11.05 67.91 -21.81
CA SER A 15 -12.43 68.40 -21.92
C SER A 15 -13.26 67.68 -23.01
N LEU A 16 -12.76 66.56 -23.55
CA LEU A 16 -13.49 65.69 -24.48
C LEU A 16 -13.76 64.29 -23.91
N SER A 17 -13.63 64.10 -22.59
CA SER A 17 -14.02 62.86 -21.94
C SER A 17 -15.55 62.80 -21.80
N HIS A 18 -16.14 61.79 -22.43
CA HIS A 18 -17.56 61.48 -22.34
C HIS A 18 -17.81 61.00 -20.89
N SER A 19 -18.45 61.83 -20.06
CA SER A 19 -18.62 61.52 -18.64
C SER A 19 -19.58 60.34 -18.47
N GLN A 20 -19.04 59.14 -18.32
CA GLN A 20 -19.73 58.02 -17.70
C GLN A 20 -20.08 58.35 -16.24
N ILE A 21 -21.21 57.84 -15.77
CA ILE A 21 -21.64 57.92 -14.37
C ILE A 21 -21.51 56.51 -13.81
N ILE A 22 -20.77 56.34 -12.73
CA ILE A 22 -20.74 55.12 -11.92
C ILE A 22 -20.76 55.60 -10.47
N GLU A 23 -21.85 55.37 -9.76
CA GLU A 23 -22.06 55.89 -8.41
C GLU A 23 -22.70 54.83 -7.51
N HIS A 24 -22.01 54.49 -6.42
CA HIS A 24 -22.42 53.52 -5.41
C HIS A 24 -22.72 54.18 -4.05
N PHE A 25 -22.58 55.51 -3.93
CA PHE A 25 -22.86 56.28 -2.71
C PHE A 25 -22.23 55.72 -1.41
N ASP A 26 -21.14 54.93 -1.53
CA ASP A 26 -20.40 54.33 -0.40
C ASP A 26 -19.66 55.37 0.46
N ALA A 27 -19.44 56.57 -0.08
CA ALA A 27 -18.75 57.70 0.55
C ALA A 27 -19.28 59.05 0.03
N LEU A 28 -18.45 60.10 0.01
CA LEU A 28 -18.78 61.34 -0.71
C LEU A 28 -19.04 61.00 -2.19
N PRO A 29 -20.17 61.42 -2.79
CA PRO A 29 -20.50 61.09 -4.16
C PRO A 29 -19.37 61.44 -5.13
N SER A 30 -18.98 60.48 -5.94
CA SER A 30 -17.90 60.61 -6.93
C SER A 30 -18.34 61.40 -8.16
N VAL A 31 -19.65 61.44 -8.39
CA VAL A 31 -20.30 62.18 -9.46
C VAL A 31 -20.75 63.55 -8.92
N PRO A 32 -20.54 64.66 -9.68
CA PRO A 32 -20.92 66.00 -9.23
C PRO A 32 -22.44 66.23 -9.35
N TRP A 33 -23.21 65.54 -8.50
CA TRP A 33 -24.65 65.72 -8.39
C TRP A 33 -24.99 67.14 -7.98
N LYS A 34 -26.01 67.71 -8.63
CA LYS A 34 -26.50 69.07 -8.42
C LYS A 34 -28.01 69.02 -8.24
N GLY A 35 -28.53 69.82 -7.31
CA GLY A 35 -29.96 69.85 -7.03
C GLY A 35 -30.27 70.78 -5.87
N ILE A 36 -31.31 70.45 -5.11
CA ILE A 36 -31.56 71.09 -3.81
C ILE A 36 -30.76 70.31 -2.77
N ASP A 37 -29.61 70.83 -2.34
CA ASP A 37 -28.68 70.10 -1.47
C ASP A 37 -29.32 69.62 -0.16
N THR A 38 -30.30 70.34 0.37
CA THR A 38 -31.04 69.96 1.58
C THR A 38 -32.09 68.86 1.36
N ALA A 39 -32.45 68.59 0.09
CA ALA A 39 -33.46 67.60 -0.28
C ALA A 39 -32.91 66.17 -0.36
N TRP A 40 -31.61 65.96 -0.14
CA TRP A 40 -30.94 64.67 -0.30
C TRP A 40 -29.89 64.45 0.79
N GLN A 41 -29.66 63.20 1.15
CA GLN A 41 -28.60 62.79 2.06
C GLN A 41 -28.08 61.41 1.66
N VAL A 42 -26.80 61.13 1.94
CA VAL A 42 -26.26 59.77 1.83
C VAL A 42 -26.36 59.13 3.21
N LYS A 43 -27.07 58.00 3.33
CA LYS A 43 -27.27 57.27 4.58
C LYS A 43 -27.20 55.77 4.31
N ASN A 44 -26.43 55.04 5.12
CA ASN A 44 -26.20 53.60 4.97
C ASN A 44 -25.72 53.22 3.56
N SER A 45 -24.73 53.95 3.03
CA SER A 45 -24.18 53.77 1.68
C SER A 45 -25.20 53.90 0.55
N ARG A 46 -26.27 54.68 0.74
CA ARG A 46 -27.30 54.89 -0.28
C ARG A 46 -27.72 56.34 -0.33
N LEU A 47 -28.07 56.82 -1.53
CA LEU A 47 -28.72 58.11 -1.70
C LEU A 47 -30.16 58.02 -1.20
N GLN A 48 -30.52 58.85 -0.24
CA GLN A 48 -31.85 58.93 0.35
C GLN A 48 -32.45 60.33 0.18
N SER A 49 -33.72 60.41 -0.20
CA SER A 49 -34.47 61.68 -0.16
C SER A 49 -34.51 62.27 1.27
N ASN A 50 -34.49 63.59 1.41
CA ASN A 50 -34.54 64.32 2.69
C ASN A 50 -35.44 65.56 2.65
N TYR A 51 -36.28 65.71 1.62
CA TYR A 51 -37.15 66.87 1.50
C TYR A 51 -38.42 66.71 2.32
N LEU A 52 -38.61 67.54 3.34
CA LEU A 52 -39.71 67.43 4.33
C LEU A 52 -40.92 68.31 3.99
N GLN A 53 -41.14 68.62 2.71
CA GLN A 53 -42.27 69.44 2.26
C GLN A 53 -43.36 68.58 1.62
N PRO A 54 -44.62 68.62 2.10
CA PRO A 54 -45.73 67.89 1.48
C PRO A 54 -46.09 68.52 0.13
N ASN A 55 -46.75 67.75 -0.72
CA ASN A 55 -47.15 68.16 -2.07
C ASN A 55 -46.01 68.76 -2.91
N SER A 56 -44.80 68.24 -2.79
CA SER A 56 -43.62 68.75 -3.50
C SER A 56 -43.21 67.89 -4.70
N ARG A 57 -42.40 68.51 -5.57
CA ARG A 57 -41.53 67.83 -6.53
C ARG A 57 -40.12 68.39 -6.36
N PHE A 58 -39.13 67.52 -6.27
CA PHE A 58 -37.73 67.89 -6.10
C PHE A 58 -36.86 66.86 -6.80
N GLY A 59 -35.63 67.23 -7.11
CA GLY A 59 -34.74 66.36 -7.86
C GLY A 59 -33.27 66.66 -7.66
N LEU A 60 -32.45 65.80 -8.24
CA LEU A 60 -31.02 65.98 -8.42
C LEU A 60 -30.65 65.51 -9.83
N TRP A 61 -29.56 66.04 -10.36
CA TRP A 61 -29.07 65.73 -11.69
C TRP A 61 -27.55 65.70 -11.72
N ALA A 62 -26.99 64.99 -12.68
CA ALA A 62 -25.56 64.99 -12.98
C ALA A 62 -25.37 65.19 -14.49
N PRO A 63 -24.30 65.88 -14.92
CA PRO A 63 -23.91 65.91 -16.33
C PRO A 63 -23.68 64.49 -16.82
N ALA A 64 -24.40 64.09 -17.88
CA ALA A 64 -24.27 62.79 -18.52
C ALA A 64 -23.99 63.03 -20.00
N GLY A 65 -22.72 63.06 -20.37
CA GLY A 65 -22.24 63.39 -21.71
C GLY A 65 -22.21 62.19 -22.66
N ILE A 66 -23.11 61.22 -22.47
CA ILE A 66 -23.14 59.97 -23.23
C ILE A 66 -24.20 60.07 -24.33
N GLY A 67 -23.74 60.09 -25.58
CA GLY A 67 -24.60 59.93 -26.75
C GLY A 67 -25.06 58.48 -26.92
N LEU A 68 -26.13 58.29 -27.69
CA LEU A 68 -26.58 56.95 -28.11
C LEU A 68 -25.51 56.29 -29.03
N PRO A 69 -25.30 54.97 -28.97
CA PRO A 69 -25.97 53.99 -28.11
C PRO A 69 -25.53 54.07 -26.64
N ALA A 70 -26.47 53.92 -25.72
CA ALA A 70 -26.25 54.13 -24.29
C ALA A 70 -27.02 53.13 -23.42
N SER A 71 -26.49 52.88 -22.21
CA SER A 71 -27.07 52.01 -21.19
C SER A 71 -27.18 52.78 -19.88
N TRP A 72 -28.32 52.64 -19.21
CA TRP A 72 -28.61 53.18 -17.90
C TRP A 72 -29.03 52.04 -17.00
N GLU A 73 -28.43 51.95 -15.83
CA GLU A 73 -28.74 50.92 -14.85
C GLU A 73 -28.68 51.53 -13.45
N TRP A 74 -29.65 51.21 -12.59
CA TRP A 74 -29.63 51.68 -11.20
C TRP A 74 -30.41 50.76 -10.29
N TRP A 75 -30.02 50.74 -9.02
CA TRP A 75 -30.79 50.15 -7.94
C TRP A 75 -31.67 51.23 -7.30
N MET A 76 -32.88 50.86 -6.89
CA MET A 76 -33.72 51.71 -6.07
C MET A 76 -34.62 50.94 -5.11
N GLN A 77 -35.05 51.63 -4.05
CA GLN A 77 -36.08 51.14 -3.15
C GLN A 77 -37.06 52.26 -2.77
N LEU A 78 -38.36 51.92 -2.77
CA LEU A 78 -39.45 52.79 -2.32
C LEU A 78 -40.15 52.11 -1.15
N ASP A 79 -40.14 52.72 0.04
CA ASP A 79 -40.80 52.18 1.25
C ASP A 79 -42.28 52.58 1.37
N PHE A 80 -42.96 52.54 0.24
CA PHE A 80 -44.38 52.83 0.12
C PHE A 80 -44.95 52.23 -1.17
N ASN A 81 -46.27 52.06 -1.18
CA ASN A 81 -47.00 51.77 -2.40
C ASN A 81 -47.18 53.04 -3.23
N THR A 82 -46.85 52.98 -4.52
CA THR A 82 -46.88 54.13 -5.42
C THR A 82 -48.29 54.60 -5.73
N SER A 83 -48.42 55.77 -6.37
CA SER A 83 -49.69 56.28 -6.89
C SER A 83 -49.45 57.38 -7.92
N SER A 84 -50.50 57.88 -8.56
CA SER A 84 -50.44 59.08 -9.41
C SER A 84 -49.94 60.35 -8.69
N ASN A 85 -49.89 60.34 -7.36
CA ASN A 85 -49.39 61.45 -6.53
C ASN A 85 -48.09 61.13 -5.79
N ASN A 86 -47.57 59.91 -5.89
CA ASN A 86 -46.34 59.46 -5.22
C ASN A 86 -45.57 58.52 -6.15
N TYR A 87 -44.56 59.06 -6.84
CA TYR A 87 -43.80 58.36 -7.87
C TYR A 87 -42.40 58.96 -8.04
N VAL A 88 -41.53 58.23 -8.75
CA VAL A 88 -40.19 58.68 -9.13
C VAL A 88 -40.10 58.76 -10.66
N GLU A 89 -39.42 59.80 -11.16
CA GLU A 89 -39.01 59.92 -12.56
C GLU A 89 -37.49 59.94 -12.63
N VAL A 90 -36.90 58.97 -13.34
CA VAL A 90 -35.46 58.91 -13.62
C VAL A 90 -35.24 59.32 -15.06
N TYR A 91 -34.73 60.53 -15.27
CA TYR A 91 -34.37 61.06 -16.58
C TYR A 91 -33.07 60.42 -17.07
N LEU A 92 -33.18 59.67 -18.16
CA LEU A 92 -32.09 59.00 -18.84
C LEU A 92 -31.31 59.99 -19.71
N GLN A 93 -32.06 60.86 -20.39
CA GLN A 93 -31.56 61.96 -21.20
C GLN A 93 -32.47 63.18 -21.01
N ALA A 94 -31.90 64.33 -20.70
CA ALA A 94 -32.59 65.60 -20.61
C ALA A 94 -31.78 66.72 -21.28
N ASP A 95 -32.45 67.69 -21.89
CA ASP A 95 -31.87 68.88 -22.55
C ASP A 95 -31.63 70.06 -21.60
N SER A 96 -32.05 69.94 -20.34
CA SER A 96 -31.85 70.95 -19.31
C SER A 96 -31.58 70.32 -17.95
N SER A 97 -30.69 70.95 -17.18
CA SER A 97 -30.48 70.65 -15.75
C SER A 97 -31.68 70.98 -14.87
N ASN A 98 -32.62 71.81 -15.33
CA ASN A 98 -33.86 72.07 -14.63
C ASN A 98 -34.92 70.99 -14.97
N LEU A 99 -34.79 69.83 -14.32
CA LEU A 99 -35.66 68.66 -14.55
C LEU A 99 -37.15 68.90 -14.20
N LEU A 100 -37.47 69.98 -13.50
CA LEU A 100 -38.84 70.35 -13.16
C LEU A 100 -39.49 71.25 -14.21
N SER A 101 -38.74 71.72 -15.21
CA SER A 101 -39.26 72.62 -16.25
C SER A 101 -40.37 71.97 -17.09
N THR A 102 -41.40 72.75 -17.39
CA THR A 102 -42.46 72.36 -18.35
C THR A 102 -41.96 72.36 -19.80
N THR A 103 -40.87 73.06 -20.09
CA THR A 103 -40.24 73.11 -21.42
C THR A 103 -39.13 72.07 -21.61
N LEU A 104 -38.88 71.21 -20.62
CA LEU A 104 -37.87 70.15 -20.68
C LEU A 104 -38.19 69.14 -21.79
N THR A 105 -37.18 68.75 -22.56
CA THR A 105 -37.22 67.65 -23.53
C THR A 105 -36.32 66.51 -23.05
N GLY A 106 -36.82 65.28 -23.09
CA GLY A 106 -36.04 64.13 -22.62
C GLY A 106 -36.76 62.80 -22.59
N TYR A 107 -35.99 61.76 -22.29
CA TYR A 107 -36.47 60.41 -22.00
C TYR A 107 -36.34 60.12 -20.52
N PHE A 108 -37.37 59.56 -19.91
CA PHE A 108 -37.35 59.20 -18.49
C PHE A 108 -38.15 57.94 -18.20
N VAL A 109 -37.73 57.19 -17.20
CA VAL A 109 -38.52 56.09 -16.63
C VAL A 109 -39.33 56.62 -15.47
N ARG A 110 -40.64 56.41 -15.47
CA ARG A 110 -41.50 56.65 -14.30
C ARG A 110 -41.70 55.33 -13.56
N ILE A 111 -41.48 55.37 -12.25
CA ILE A 111 -41.68 54.27 -11.32
C ILE A 111 -42.86 54.65 -10.43
N GLY A 112 -44.01 54.04 -10.70
CA GLY A 112 -45.27 54.30 -10.04
C GLY A 112 -46.22 55.19 -10.84
N ASP A 113 -47.49 54.81 -10.86
CA ASP A 113 -48.61 55.59 -11.38
C ASP A 113 -49.93 55.06 -10.76
N LYS A 114 -51.08 55.16 -11.43
CA LYS A 114 -52.36 54.61 -10.94
C LYS A 114 -52.45 53.08 -11.01
N ASP A 115 -51.60 52.44 -11.81
CA ASP A 115 -51.57 50.99 -12.06
C ASP A 115 -50.32 50.33 -11.45
N ASP A 116 -49.54 51.09 -10.65
CA ASP A 116 -48.33 50.65 -9.93
C ASP A 116 -47.29 49.97 -10.83
N LYS A 117 -46.96 50.62 -11.95
CA LYS A 117 -46.03 50.08 -12.96
C LYS A 117 -44.80 50.94 -13.19
N VAL A 118 -43.87 50.38 -13.95
CA VAL A 118 -42.65 51.04 -14.43
C VAL A 118 -42.77 51.26 -15.94
N CYS A 119 -42.64 52.49 -16.42
CA CYS A 119 -42.84 52.82 -17.83
C CYS A 119 -41.78 53.79 -18.34
N LEU A 120 -41.36 53.62 -19.60
CA LEU A 120 -40.50 54.59 -20.29
C LEU A 120 -41.38 55.64 -20.97
N TYR A 121 -41.03 56.91 -20.77
CA TYR A 121 -41.71 58.06 -21.35
C TYR A 121 -40.76 58.92 -22.18
N ARG A 122 -41.35 59.59 -23.16
CA ARG A 122 -40.75 60.64 -23.97
C ARG A 122 -41.46 61.95 -23.68
N LYS A 123 -40.71 63.02 -23.46
CA LYS A 123 -41.24 64.37 -23.24
C LYS A 123 -40.62 65.34 -24.24
N THR A 124 -41.44 66.18 -24.84
CA THR A 124 -41.03 67.29 -25.71
C THR A 124 -41.47 68.61 -25.11
N ALA A 125 -40.71 69.68 -25.34
CA ALA A 125 -40.98 71.01 -24.81
C ALA A 125 -42.46 71.44 -24.92
N GLY A 126 -43.09 71.72 -23.78
CA GLY A 126 -44.46 72.23 -23.69
C GLY A 126 -45.58 71.19 -23.82
N ASN A 127 -45.26 69.91 -24.06
CA ASN A 127 -46.25 68.82 -24.17
C ASN A 127 -46.23 67.91 -22.93
N GLU A 128 -47.36 67.23 -22.69
CA GLU A 128 -47.46 66.16 -21.70
C GLU A 128 -46.58 64.95 -22.09
N PRO A 129 -46.04 64.18 -21.12
CA PRO A 129 -45.24 63.00 -21.41
C PRO A 129 -46.00 61.91 -22.19
N GLU A 130 -45.40 61.45 -23.28
CA GLU A 130 -45.87 60.34 -24.11
C GLU A 130 -45.26 59.02 -23.60
N MET A 131 -46.09 58.00 -23.35
CA MET A 131 -45.60 56.68 -22.94
C MET A 131 -45.04 55.93 -24.15
N VAL A 132 -43.80 55.45 -24.05
CA VAL A 132 -43.08 54.74 -25.10
C VAL A 132 -43.04 53.23 -24.83
N ILE A 133 -42.80 52.83 -23.59
CA ILE A 133 -42.83 51.43 -23.17
C ILE A 133 -43.74 51.32 -21.96
N ASN A 134 -44.76 50.46 -22.06
CA ASN A 134 -45.72 50.17 -21.00
C ASN A 134 -45.31 48.89 -20.27
N GLY A 135 -44.81 49.00 -19.04
CA GLY A 135 -44.46 47.84 -18.22
C GLY A 135 -45.66 47.15 -17.58
N ARG A 136 -45.39 46.01 -16.93
CA ARG A 136 -46.39 45.19 -16.25
C ARG A 136 -47.03 45.94 -15.07
N ASN A 137 -48.32 45.72 -14.85
CA ASN A 137 -49.07 46.31 -13.74
C ASN A 137 -48.65 45.69 -12.39
N GLY A 138 -48.70 46.49 -11.32
CA GLY A 138 -48.53 46.03 -9.95
C GLY A 138 -47.08 45.79 -9.49
N ILE A 139 -46.06 46.09 -10.31
CA ILE A 139 -44.63 45.95 -9.96
C ILE A 139 -44.29 46.74 -8.68
N THR A 140 -44.93 47.89 -8.46
CA THR A 140 -44.69 48.76 -7.30
C THR A 140 -45.82 48.72 -6.27
N ASN A 141 -46.73 47.73 -6.36
CA ASN A 141 -47.89 47.57 -5.46
C ASN A 141 -47.51 46.86 -4.15
N HIS A 142 -46.49 47.38 -3.46
CA HIS A 142 -45.95 46.81 -2.23
C HIS A 142 -45.63 47.89 -1.20
N SER A 143 -45.65 47.55 0.09
CA SER A 143 -45.27 48.48 1.16
C SER A 143 -43.78 48.85 1.12
N THR A 144 -42.95 47.99 0.53
CA THR A 144 -41.57 48.24 0.15
C THR A 144 -41.34 47.58 -1.20
N THR A 145 -40.85 48.34 -2.18
CA THR A 145 -40.48 47.83 -3.49
C THR A 145 -39.01 48.07 -3.72
N THR A 146 -38.23 47.00 -3.95
CA THR A 146 -36.83 47.08 -4.36
C THR A 146 -36.73 46.66 -5.83
N LEU A 147 -36.05 47.47 -6.64
CA LEU A 147 -35.89 47.22 -8.07
C LEU A 147 -34.43 47.45 -8.48
N LYS A 148 -33.94 46.61 -9.36
CA LYS A 148 -32.82 46.94 -10.25
C LYS A 148 -33.41 47.19 -11.64
N LEU A 149 -33.17 48.37 -12.19
CA LEU A 149 -33.69 48.77 -13.50
C LEU A 149 -32.55 48.90 -14.48
N LYS A 150 -32.78 48.44 -15.70
CA LYS A 150 -31.85 48.61 -16.82
C LYS A 150 -32.61 49.13 -18.02
N VAL A 151 -32.03 50.10 -18.70
CA VAL A 151 -32.53 50.64 -19.96
C VAL A 151 -31.36 50.68 -20.92
N THR A 152 -31.55 50.22 -22.16
CA THR A 152 -30.58 50.39 -23.23
C THR A 152 -31.24 51.03 -24.43
N CYS A 153 -30.45 51.80 -25.16
CA CYS A 153 -30.79 52.24 -26.49
C CYS A 153 -29.64 51.85 -27.42
N ASP A 154 -29.95 51.04 -28.44
CA ASP A 154 -28.97 50.59 -29.42
C ASP A 154 -28.63 51.66 -30.46
N ASP A 155 -27.74 51.32 -31.38
CA ASP A 155 -27.26 52.18 -32.46
C ASP A 155 -28.32 52.47 -33.52
N LYS A 156 -29.42 51.70 -33.53
CA LYS A 156 -30.60 51.90 -34.39
C LYS A 156 -31.67 52.76 -33.73
N GLY A 157 -31.47 53.18 -32.47
CA GLY A 157 -32.44 53.96 -31.72
C GLY A 157 -33.54 53.11 -31.06
N THR A 158 -33.34 51.80 -30.93
CA THR A 158 -34.28 50.90 -30.25
C THR A 158 -34.04 50.92 -28.75
N TRP A 159 -35.02 51.43 -28.01
CA TRP A 159 -35.05 51.45 -26.56
C TRP A 159 -35.62 50.16 -26.02
N HIS A 160 -35.02 49.66 -24.94
CA HIS A 160 -35.49 48.50 -24.22
C HIS A 160 -35.49 48.82 -22.72
N LEU A 161 -36.57 48.44 -22.02
CA LEU A 161 -36.73 48.63 -20.58
C LEU A 161 -36.78 47.27 -19.90
N TRP A 162 -35.94 47.06 -18.90
CA TRP A 162 -35.95 45.86 -18.06
C TRP A 162 -36.13 46.21 -16.59
N THR A 163 -36.81 45.32 -15.86
CA THR A 163 -36.91 45.36 -14.41
C THR A 163 -36.46 44.03 -13.80
N ASP A 164 -35.76 44.08 -12.67
CA ASP A 164 -35.50 42.96 -11.78
C ASP A 164 -36.07 43.31 -10.40
N THR A 165 -37.13 42.60 -10.00
CA THR A 165 -37.84 42.81 -8.73
C THR A 165 -37.15 42.18 -7.52
N THR A 166 -36.06 41.42 -7.74
CA THR A 166 -35.21 40.92 -6.64
C THR A 166 -34.16 41.96 -6.23
N GLY A 167 -33.89 42.94 -7.09
CA GLY A 167 -32.88 43.98 -6.87
C GLY A 167 -31.44 43.52 -7.04
N THR A 168 -31.18 42.29 -7.53
CA THR A 168 -29.84 41.70 -7.63
C THR A 168 -29.10 42.04 -8.93
N GLY A 169 -29.82 42.46 -9.97
CA GLY A 169 -29.27 42.66 -11.31
C GLY A 169 -28.99 41.36 -12.08
N GLN A 170 -29.44 40.21 -11.55
CA GLN A 170 -29.24 38.89 -12.17
C GLN A 170 -30.48 38.38 -12.92
N TYR A 171 -31.68 38.89 -12.57
CA TYR A 171 -32.95 38.33 -13.03
C TYR A 171 -33.82 39.37 -13.76
N TYR A 172 -33.24 40.02 -14.77
CA TYR A 172 -33.95 41.01 -15.58
C TYR A 172 -35.08 40.42 -16.40
N ILE A 173 -36.25 41.06 -16.33
CA ILE A 173 -37.42 40.81 -17.18
C ILE A 173 -37.58 42.00 -18.12
N LEU A 174 -37.67 41.74 -19.43
CA LEU A 174 -37.93 42.76 -20.43
C LEU A 174 -39.39 43.23 -20.34
N GLU A 175 -39.59 44.52 -20.02
CA GLU A 175 -40.90 45.16 -20.02
C GLU A 175 -41.37 45.51 -21.43
N GLY A 176 -40.43 45.84 -22.33
CA GLY A 176 -40.74 46.05 -23.74
C GLY A 176 -39.60 46.70 -24.52
N ALA A 177 -39.81 46.82 -25.83
CA ALA A 177 -38.88 47.45 -26.77
C ALA A 177 -39.65 48.41 -27.71
N ALA A 178 -39.06 49.56 -28.02
CA ALA A 178 -39.67 50.57 -28.88
C ALA A 178 -38.62 51.45 -29.55
N ALA A 179 -38.91 51.96 -30.75
CA ALA A 179 -38.04 52.90 -31.48
C ALA A 179 -38.73 54.27 -31.64
N PRO A 180 -38.87 55.07 -30.56
CA PRO A 180 -39.47 56.40 -30.61
C PRO A 180 -38.67 57.38 -31.49
N ALA A 181 -39.32 58.44 -31.96
CA ALA A 181 -38.66 59.49 -32.73
C ALA A 181 -37.52 60.17 -31.93
N PRO A 182 -36.31 60.32 -32.50
CA PRO A 182 -35.14 60.78 -31.77
C PRO A 182 -35.31 62.19 -31.20
N LEU A 183 -34.68 62.44 -30.05
CA LEU A 183 -34.62 63.75 -29.41
C LEU A 183 -33.16 64.24 -29.40
N ASN A 184 -32.95 65.53 -29.67
CA ASN A 184 -31.66 66.18 -29.46
C ASN A 184 -31.52 66.60 -27.99
N ALA A 185 -31.44 65.64 -27.07
CA ALA A 185 -31.33 65.88 -25.63
C ALA A 185 -30.15 65.06 -25.07
N SER A 186 -29.01 65.68 -24.75
CA SER A 186 -27.87 64.97 -24.13
C SER A 186 -27.11 65.85 -23.13
N THR A 187 -27.82 66.48 -22.20
CA THR A 187 -27.16 67.38 -21.23
C THR A 187 -27.11 66.84 -19.81
N CYS A 188 -28.00 65.95 -19.39
CA CYS A 188 -27.94 65.36 -18.04
C CYS A 188 -28.74 64.05 -17.85
N PHE A 189 -28.33 63.33 -16.82
CA PHE A 189 -29.09 62.28 -16.14
C PHE A 189 -29.64 62.85 -14.83
N GLY A 190 -30.79 62.38 -14.34
CA GLY A 190 -31.20 62.75 -12.99
C GLY A 190 -32.48 62.11 -12.48
N ILE A 191 -32.78 62.38 -11.23
CA ILE A 191 -33.83 61.74 -10.45
C ILE A 191 -34.77 62.84 -9.95
N VAL A 192 -36.06 62.66 -10.16
CA VAL A 192 -37.13 63.53 -9.67
C VAL A 192 -38.11 62.72 -8.85
N VAL A 193 -38.42 63.21 -7.65
CA VAL A 193 -39.39 62.62 -6.73
C VAL A 193 -40.64 63.49 -6.70
N ARG A 194 -41.81 62.85 -6.75
CA ARG A 194 -43.12 63.44 -6.45
C ARG A 194 -43.64 62.80 -5.16
N GLN A 195 -43.96 63.63 -4.15
CA GLN A 195 -44.53 63.17 -2.88
C GLN A 195 -45.68 64.07 -2.41
N SER A 196 -46.73 63.47 -1.81
CA SER A 196 -47.95 64.19 -1.41
C SER A 196 -48.04 64.53 0.08
N THR A 197 -47.69 63.60 0.97
CA THR A 197 -47.86 63.71 2.43
C THR A 197 -46.59 63.34 3.19
N SER A 198 -46.54 63.67 4.49
CA SER A 198 -45.37 63.38 5.34
C SER A 198 -45.04 61.89 5.50
N SER A 199 -46.00 61.00 5.25
CA SER A 199 -45.82 59.55 5.24
C SER A 199 -44.84 59.03 4.16
N PHE A 200 -44.49 59.86 3.17
CA PHE A 200 -43.58 59.52 2.07
C PHE A 200 -42.18 60.15 2.21
N PHE A 201 -41.98 61.00 3.22
CA PHE A 201 -40.69 61.66 3.42
C PHE A 201 -39.61 60.63 3.75
N GLN A 202 -38.43 60.82 3.16
CA GLN A 202 -37.25 59.97 3.40
C GLN A 202 -37.42 58.49 2.99
N LYS A 203 -38.38 58.17 2.11
CA LYS A 203 -38.69 56.80 1.70
C LYS A 203 -38.24 56.40 0.29
N HIS A 204 -37.42 57.24 -0.34
CA HIS A 204 -36.89 57.02 -1.69
C HIS A 204 -35.38 56.80 -1.57
N PHE A 205 -34.90 55.64 -2.00
CA PHE A 205 -33.51 55.22 -1.92
C PHE A 205 -32.98 54.84 -3.30
N PHE A 206 -31.74 55.22 -3.59
CA PHE A 206 -31.06 54.92 -4.86
C PHE A 206 -29.62 54.51 -4.60
N ASP A 207 -29.15 53.60 -5.43
CA ASP A 207 -27.79 53.05 -5.36
C ASP A 207 -27.35 52.51 -6.73
N GLU A 208 -26.07 52.18 -6.86
CA GLU A 208 -25.49 51.50 -8.02
C GLU A 208 -25.90 52.12 -9.37
N VAL A 209 -25.87 53.45 -9.45
CA VAL A 209 -26.26 54.22 -10.65
C VAL A 209 -25.12 54.17 -11.66
N GLN A 210 -25.42 53.62 -12.83
CA GLN A 210 -24.50 53.49 -13.95
C GLN A 210 -25.11 54.10 -15.21
N VAL A 211 -24.38 55.02 -15.84
CA VAL A 211 -24.68 55.54 -17.17
C VAL A 211 -23.44 55.39 -18.01
N MET A 212 -23.52 54.56 -19.04
CA MET A 212 -22.38 54.19 -19.88
C MET A 212 -22.80 54.08 -21.35
N ARG A 213 -21.80 54.06 -22.25
CA ARG A 213 -22.05 53.76 -23.66
C ARG A 213 -22.47 52.29 -23.79
N PHE A 214 -23.51 52.01 -24.56
CA PHE A 214 -23.94 50.63 -24.82
C PHE A 214 -23.05 50.02 -25.92
N VAL A 215 -22.39 48.91 -25.58
CA VAL A 215 -21.59 48.11 -26.50
C VAL A 215 -22.30 46.78 -26.67
N LYS A 216 -22.70 46.48 -27.90
CA LYS A 216 -23.32 45.18 -28.22
C LYS A 216 -22.24 44.10 -28.14
N ASP A 217 -22.57 42.98 -27.51
CA ASP A 217 -21.71 41.80 -27.55
C ASP A 217 -21.75 41.16 -28.94
N THR A 218 -20.56 40.93 -29.49
CA THR A 218 -20.36 40.32 -30.82
C THR A 218 -19.32 39.20 -30.78
N LEU A 219 -18.78 38.86 -29.61
CA LEU A 219 -17.79 37.81 -29.48
C LEU A 219 -18.53 36.48 -29.29
N PRO A 220 -18.24 35.44 -30.11
CA PRO A 220 -18.83 34.14 -29.89
C PRO A 220 -18.12 33.39 -28.76
N PRO A 221 -18.82 32.48 -28.05
CA PRO A 221 -18.20 31.68 -27.01
C PRO A 221 -17.20 30.70 -27.62
N VAL A 222 -16.09 30.47 -26.92
CA VAL A 222 -15.04 29.51 -27.28
C VAL A 222 -14.85 28.54 -26.12
N VAL A 223 -14.53 27.27 -26.42
CA VAL A 223 -14.13 26.31 -25.38
C VAL A 223 -12.79 26.75 -24.79
N SER A 224 -12.79 27.14 -23.51
CA SER A 224 -11.62 27.66 -22.81
C SER A 224 -10.76 26.55 -22.22
N SER A 225 -11.36 25.45 -21.76
CA SER A 225 -10.62 24.28 -21.28
C SER A 225 -11.47 23.00 -21.35
N VAL A 226 -10.78 21.87 -21.49
CA VAL A 226 -11.35 20.52 -21.32
C VAL A 226 -10.47 19.75 -20.36
N THR A 227 -11.06 19.19 -19.30
CA THR A 227 -10.39 18.33 -18.34
C THR A 227 -10.98 16.93 -18.41
N VAL A 228 -10.14 15.91 -18.59
CA VAL A 228 -10.55 14.51 -18.50
C VAL A 228 -10.57 14.13 -17.02
N LEU A 229 -11.75 13.83 -16.47
CA LEU A 229 -11.90 13.54 -15.03
C LEU A 229 -11.74 12.06 -14.71
N ASN A 230 -12.25 11.20 -15.59
CA ASN A 230 -12.12 9.74 -15.53
C ASN A 230 -12.32 9.15 -16.94
N ASP A 231 -12.43 7.82 -17.04
CA ASP A 231 -12.60 7.12 -18.31
C ASP A 231 -13.96 7.41 -18.98
N ARG A 232 -14.88 8.16 -18.37
CA ARG A 232 -16.25 8.38 -18.89
C ARG A 232 -16.76 9.81 -18.72
N GLU A 233 -15.92 10.72 -18.25
CA GLU A 233 -16.36 12.06 -17.86
C GLU A 233 -15.34 13.13 -18.26
N LEU A 234 -15.86 14.17 -18.93
CA LEU A 234 -15.12 15.38 -19.26
C LEU A 234 -15.76 16.59 -18.59
N LEU A 235 -14.93 17.54 -18.14
CA LEU A 235 -15.34 18.87 -17.69
C LEU A 235 -14.95 19.91 -18.73
N LEU A 236 -15.93 20.61 -19.29
CA LEU A 236 -15.77 21.68 -20.26
C LEU A 236 -16.02 23.05 -19.64
N ARG A 237 -15.20 24.03 -20.01
CA ARG A 237 -15.42 25.45 -19.71
C ARG A 237 -15.46 26.25 -21.01
N PHE A 238 -16.28 27.30 -21.02
CA PHE A 238 -16.37 28.28 -22.11
C PHE A 238 -15.72 29.60 -21.70
N SER A 239 -15.45 30.47 -22.67
CA SER A 239 -14.90 31.82 -22.47
C SER A 239 -15.89 32.79 -21.79
N GLU A 240 -17.17 32.47 -21.85
CA GLU A 240 -18.28 33.30 -21.38
C GLU A 240 -19.54 32.45 -21.11
N PRO A 241 -20.57 32.99 -20.45
CA PRO A 241 -21.85 32.30 -20.27
C PRO A 241 -22.52 31.94 -21.60
N VAL A 242 -22.86 30.66 -21.76
CA VAL A 242 -23.55 30.11 -22.94
C VAL A 242 -25.06 29.92 -22.68
N ASP A 243 -25.85 29.88 -23.75
CA ASP A 243 -27.26 29.44 -23.67
C ASP A 243 -27.31 28.00 -23.15
N SER A 244 -27.83 27.86 -21.93
CA SER A 244 -27.91 26.59 -21.22
C SER A 244 -28.84 25.59 -21.91
N THR A 245 -29.85 26.05 -22.65
CA THR A 245 -30.75 25.16 -23.38
C THR A 245 -30.01 24.43 -24.50
N ALA A 246 -29.18 25.17 -25.25
CA ALA A 246 -28.34 24.59 -26.29
C ALA A 246 -27.20 23.77 -25.67
N ALA A 247 -26.47 24.32 -24.70
CA ALA A 247 -25.32 23.64 -24.09
C ALA A 247 -25.65 22.32 -23.38
N LEU A 248 -26.91 22.08 -22.98
CA LEU A 248 -27.32 20.81 -22.36
C LEU A 248 -27.68 19.72 -23.37
N LEU A 249 -27.75 20.01 -24.68
CA LEU A 249 -28.06 19.00 -25.70
C LEU A 249 -26.80 18.21 -26.07
N ALA A 250 -26.81 16.92 -25.75
CA ALA A 250 -25.72 15.99 -26.06
C ALA A 250 -25.30 15.96 -27.54
N SER A 251 -26.20 16.29 -28.47
CA SER A 251 -25.92 16.34 -29.90
C SER A 251 -24.88 17.38 -30.32
N HIS A 252 -24.58 18.36 -29.46
CA HIS A 252 -23.53 19.37 -29.72
C HIS A 252 -22.12 18.88 -29.42
N TYR A 253 -21.99 17.70 -28.81
CA TYR A 253 -20.73 17.12 -28.37
C TYR A 253 -20.54 15.76 -29.03
N GLN A 254 -19.46 15.58 -29.79
CA GLN A 254 -19.14 14.30 -30.42
C GLN A 254 -17.67 13.95 -30.17
N ALA A 255 -17.41 12.82 -29.52
CA ALA A 255 -16.07 12.38 -29.15
C ALA A 255 -15.63 11.16 -29.98
N GLY A 256 -15.38 11.35 -31.27
CA GLY A 256 -14.85 10.29 -32.15
C GLY A 256 -15.58 8.94 -32.03
N SER A 257 -14.84 7.87 -31.71
CA SER A 257 -15.35 6.50 -31.50
C SER A 257 -16.29 6.34 -30.29
N MET A 258 -16.28 7.30 -29.36
CA MET A 258 -17.13 7.33 -28.17
C MET A 258 -18.57 7.73 -28.49
N GLY A 259 -18.77 8.41 -29.63
CA GLY A 259 -20.05 9.02 -29.98
C GLY A 259 -20.37 10.24 -29.12
N ASN A 260 -21.66 10.48 -28.90
CA ASN A 260 -22.16 11.62 -28.13
C ASN A 260 -22.26 11.23 -26.64
N PRO A 261 -22.15 12.18 -25.70
CA PRO A 261 -22.39 11.91 -24.29
C PRO A 261 -23.84 11.44 -24.07
N THR A 262 -24.06 10.58 -23.09
CA THR A 262 -25.39 10.16 -22.66
C THR A 262 -26.13 11.25 -21.90
N SER A 263 -25.41 12.13 -21.21
CA SER A 263 -25.98 13.28 -20.53
C SER A 263 -24.97 14.40 -20.42
N VAL A 264 -25.47 15.64 -20.42
CA VAL A 264 -24.70 16.85 -20.14
C VAL A 264 -25.31 17.54 -18.93
N GLN A 265 -24.47 17.95 -17.98
CA GLN A 265 -24.91 18.64 -16.76
C GLN A 265 -24.14 19.94 -16.58
N GLN A 266 -24.86 21.02 -16.29
CA GLN A 266 -24.26 22.30 -15.94
C GLN A 266 -24.03 22.39 -14.43
N THR A 267 -22.80 22.66 -14.03
CA THR A 267 -22.39 22.94 -12.64
C THR A 267 -21.74 24.33 -12.57
N PRO A 268 -21.46 24.88 -11.37
CA PRO A 268 -20.66 26.09 -11.24
C PRO A 268 -19.26 25.98 -11.85
N ASP A 269 -18.72 24.75 -11.98
CA ASP A 269 -17.40 24.48 -12.52
C ASP A 269 -17.37 24.36 -14.06
N GLY A 270 -18.51 24.18 -14.72
CA GLY A 270 -18.61 24.03 -16.17
C GLY A 270 -19.65 23.01 -16.63
N MET A 271 -19.51 22.52 -17.87
CA MET A 271 -20.33 21.45 -18.42
C MET A 271 -19.66 20.10 -18.18
N HIS A 272 -20.33 19.21 -17.46
CA HIS A 272 -19.94 17.82 -17.32
C HIS A 272 -20.57 16.99 -18.44
N LEU A 273 -19.74 16.30 -19.22
CA LEU A 273 -20.14 15.40 -20.30
C LEU A 273 -19.92 13.96 -19.83
N PHE A 274 -20.99 13.15 -19.78
CA PHE A 274 -20.92 11.75 -19.35
C PHE A 274 -21.08 10.80 -20.54
N PHE A 275 -20.22 9.79 -20.66
CA PHE A 275 -20.20 8.83 -21.78
C PHE A 275 -20.47 7.39 -21.33
N ASN A 276 -21.20 6.61 -22.16
CA ASN A 276 -21.45 5.19 -21.90
C ASN A 276 -20.34 4.25 -22.44
N THR A 277 -19.50 4.73 -23.33
CA THR A 277 -18.27 4.02 -23.75
C THR A 277 -17.12 4.61 -22.92
N PRO A 278 -16.14 3.81 -22.44
CA PRO A 278 -14.97 4.33 -21.75
C PRO A 278 -13.90 4.82 -22.73
N PHE A 279 -13.29 5.97 -22.47
CA PHE A 279 -12.20 6.52 -23.28
C PHE A 279 -11.09 5.47 -23.38
N PRO A 280 -10.57 5.21 -24.59
CA PRO A 280 -9.48 4.26 -24.78
C PRO A 280 -8.25 4.73 -24.01
N ASN A 281 -7.62 3.81 -23.27
CA ASN A 281 -6.45 4.11 -22.45
C ASN A 281 -5.23 4.40 -23.33
N GLY A 282 -4.69 5.62 -23.26
CA GLY A 282 -3.50 6.04 -24.02
C GLY A 282 -3.79 6.55 -25.44
N ASP A 283 -5.01 6.41 -25.94
CA ASP A 283 -5.39 6.92 -27.25
C ASP A 283 -6.05 8.30 -27.13
N THR A 284 -5.66 9.22 -28.02
CA THR A 284 -6.26 10.56 -28.08
C THR A 284 -7.58 10.52 -28.85
N VAL A 285 -8.65 10.98 -28.20
CA VAL A 285 -9.98 11.15 -28.80
C VAL A 285 -10.24 12.64 -29.05
N LEU A 286 -10.70 12.99 -30.25
CA LEU A 286 -11.08 14.37 -30.56
C LEU A 286 -12.54 14.62 -30.13
N LEU A 287 -12.74 15.55 -29.20
CA LEU A 287 -14.03 16.11 -28.85
C LEU A 287 -14.36 17.26 -29.80
N GLN A 288 -15.41 17.10 -30.61
CA GLN A 288 -16.01 18.17 -31.40
C GLN A 288 -17.13 18.84 -30.61
N VAL A 289 -17.10 20.17 -30.54
CA VAL A 289 -18.12 21.00 -29.90
C VAL A 289 -18.68 21.98 -30.92
N THR A 290 -19.99 21.97 -31.13
CA THR A 290 -20.64 22.70 -32.23
C THR A 290 -21.96 23.31 -31.81
N GLY A 291 -22.38 24.41 -32.45
CA GLY A 291 -23.77 24.86 -32.41
C GLY A 291 -24.24 25.53 -31.11
N ILE A 292 -23.33 25.87 -30.19
CA ILE A 292 -23.65 26.56 -28.93
C ILE A 292 -23.45 28.07 -29.11
N ALA A 293 -24.40 28.87 -28.65
CA ALA A 293 -24.33 30.33 -28.66
C ALA A 293 -24.21 30.89 -27.24
N ASP A 294 -23.76 32.14 -27.13
CA ASP A 294 -23.83 32.91 -25.88
C ASP A 294 -25.26 33.44 -25.61
N LEU A 295 -25.42 34.19 -24.52
CA LEU A 295 -26.69 34.84 -24.17
C LEU A 295 -27.05 36.02 -25.11
N ALA A 296 -26.10 36.53 -25.90
CA ALA A 296 -26.31 37.57 -26.91
C ALA A 296 -26.67 37.01 -28.31
N GLY A 297 -26.67 35.68 -28.46
CA GLY A 297 -26.96 34.95 -29.70
C GLY A 297 -25.76 34.81 -30.64
N ASN A 298 -24.53 35.11 -30.21
CA ASN A 298 -23.33 34.87 -31.01
C ASN A 298 -22.99 33.38 -30.98
N LEU A 299 -22.94 32.76 -32.16
CA LEU A 299 -22.71 31.31 -32.31
C LEU A 299 -21.22 30.97 -32.31
N MET A 300 -20.82 29.94 -31.55
CA MET A 300 -19.43 29.45 -31.53
C MET A 300 -18.96 28.96 -32.90
N GLN A 301 -17.65 29.06 -33.15
CA GLN A 301 -17.00 28.24 -34.17
C GLN A 301 -16.83 26.81 -33.67
N THR A 302 -16.90 25.84 -34.59
CA THR A 302 -16.69 24.43 -34.24
C THR A 302 -15.31 24.24 -33.64
N ALA A 303 -15.25 23.75 -32.41
CA ALA A 303 -14.02 23.43 -31.72
C ALA A 303 -13.73 21.93 -31.86
N SER A 304 -12.46 21.56 -32.03
CA SER A 304 -11.97 20.17 -31.97
C SER A 304 -10.86 20.10 -30.95
N ILE A 305 -11.12 19.47 -29.81
CA ILE A 305 -10.21 19.41 -28.66
C ILE A 305 -9.69 17.99 -28.50
N PRO A 306 -8.36 17.76 -28.46
CA PRO A 306 -7.82 16.45 -28.11
C PRO A 306 -8.04 16.15 -26.62
N CYS A 307 -8.58 14.96 -26.34
CA CYS A 307 -8.79 14.43 -25.01
C CYS A 307 -8.00 13.13 -24.88
N LEU A 308 -7.08 13.07 -23.92
CA LEU A 308 -6.30 11.89 -23.61
C LEU A 308 -6.70 11.38 -22.22
N TYR A 309 -7.26 10.18 -22.16
CA TYR A 309 -7.39 9.43 -20.91
C TYR A 309 -6.21 8.46 -20.82
N TYR A 310 -5.48 8.49 -19.71
CA TYR A 310 -4.36 7.58 -19.50
C TYR A 310 -4.25 7.17 -18.03
N GLN A 311 -4.26 5.86 -17.82
CA GLN A 311 -3.98 5.17 -16.59
C GLN A 311 -2.70 4.35 -16.78
N PRO A 312 -1.61 4.67 -16.05
CA PRO A 312 -0.36 3.95 -16.18
C PRO A 312 -0.52 2.51 -15.67
N SER A 313 0.15 1.59 -16.35
CA SER A 313 0.36 0.21 -15.94
C SER A 313 1.42 0.11 -14.85
N ARG A 314 1.45 -1.03 -14.16
CA ARG A 314 2.51 -1.33 -13.19
C ARG A 314 3.88 -1.16 -13.85
N TYR A 315 4.81 -0.54 -13.13
CA TYR A 315 6.16 -0.20 -13.59
C TYR A 315 6.28 0.90 -14.67
N GLU A 316 5.20 1.61 -15.01
CA GLU A 316 5.32 2.86 -15.80
C GLU A 316 5.64 4.09 -14.94
N VAL A 317 5.43 4.01 -13.63
CA VAL A 317 5.99 4.96 -12.66
C VAL A 317 6.75 4.19 -11.61
N ILE A 318 8.06 4.41 -11.54
CA ILE A 318 9.00 3.61 -10.75
C ILE A 318 9.78 4.47 -9.77
N ILE A 319 10.01 3.96 -8.56
CA ILE A 319 11.12 4.35 -7.69
C ILE A 319 12.45 4.15 -8.46
N HIS A 320 13.28 5.19 -8.54
CA HIS A 320 14.50 5.25 -9.37
C HIS A 320 15.79 5.42 -8.54
N GLU A 321 15.73 6.16 -7.44
CA GLU A 321 16.84 6.39 -6.50
C GLU A 321 16.30 6.45 -5.07
N ILE A 322 17.05 5.90 -4.10
CA ILE A 322 16.69 5.83 -2.69
C ILE A 322 17.88 6.34 -1.87
N PHE A 323 17.68 7.36 -1.04
CA PHE A 323 18.72 7.92 -0.18
C PHE A 323 18.29 7.85 1.30
N PRO A 324 18.49 6.67 1.95
CA PRO A 324 17.93 6.42 3.28
C PRO A 324 18.85 6.89 4.41
N ASP A 325 20.17 6.92 4.20
CA ASP A 325 21.15 7.29 5.23
C ASP A 325 22.05 8.44 4.75
N PRO A 326 21.68 9.71 5.01
CA PRO A 326 22.46 10.87 4.57
C PRO A 326 23.81 11.07 5.28
N GLU A 327 24.06 10.41 6.41
CA GLU A 327 25.20 10.65 7.27
C GLU A 327 26.24 9.51 7.18
N PRO A 328 27.55 9.80 7.05
CA PRO A 328 28.15 11.12 6.94
C PRO A 328 27.99 11.71 5.51
N PRO A 329 27.79 13.03 5.37
CA PRO A 329 27.57 13.64 4.06
C PRO A 329 28.82 13.55 3.18
N MET A 330 28.64 13.14 1.91
CA MET A 330 29.68 13.10 0.87
C MET A 330 29.89 14.46 0.15
N GLY A 331 29.17 15.50 0.58
CA GLY A 331 29.20 16.83 -0.01
C GLY A 331 28.22 17.78 0.68
N SER A 332 27.13 18.13 0.00
CA SER A 332 26.06 18.93 0.58
C SER A 332 25.21 18.09 1.55
N GLU A 333 24.75 18.71 2.64
CA GLU A 333 23.78 18.09 3.56
C GLU A 333 22.42 17.97 2.83
N LEU A 334 22.14 16.78 2.30
CA LEU A 334 20.87 16.44 1.68
C LEU A 334 19.97 15.71 2.69
N PRO A 335 18.66 15.94 2.70
CA PRO A 335 17.73 15.13 3.48
C PRO A 335 17.57 13.74 2.87
N GLU A 336 16.95 12.81 3.61
CA GLU A 336 16.38 11.60 3.02
C GLU A 336 15.48 11.94 1.83
N PHE A 337 15.58 11.14 0.77
CA PHE A 337 14.70 11.30 -0.39
C PHE A 337 14.46 9.97 -1.11
N VAL A 338 13.38 9.96 -1.88
CA VAL A 338 13.12 8.94 -2.89
C VAL A 338 12.84 9.63 -4.21
N GLU A 339 13.52 9.23 -5.26
CA GLU A 339 13.23 9.71 -6.61
C GLU A 339 12.32 8.73 -7.34
N ILE A 340 11.32 9.27 -8.05
CA ILE A 340 10.47 8.50 -8.95
C ILE A 340 10.65 8.96 -10.40
N ARG A 341 10.43 8.04 -11.34
CA ARG A 341 10.50 8.25 -12.79
C ARG A 341 9.25 7.76 -13.47
N ASN A 342 8.72 8.54 -14.43
CA ASN A 342 7.73 8.06 -15.38
C ASN A 342 8.44 7.44 -16.59
N THR A 343 8.31 6.14 -16.78
CA THR A 343 8.83 5.38 -17.92
C THR A 343 7.75 5.13 -18.98
N GLY A 344 6.50 5.52 -18.71
CA GLY A 344 5.39 5.44 -19.64
C GLY A 344 5.43 6.55 -20.72
N PRO A 345 4.67 6.37 -21.81
CA PRO A 345 4.67 7.29 -22.95
C PRO A 345 3.88 8.59 -22.73
N HIS A 346 3.09 8.70 -21.65
CA HIS A 346 2.19 9.82 -21.41
C HIS A 346 2.39 10.45 -20.03
N PRO A 347 2.04 11.74 -19.85
CA PRO A 347 2.06 12.38 -18.54
C PRO A 347 1.16 11.66 -17.54
N VAL A 348 1.61 11.55 -16.30
CA VAL A 348 0.87 10.91 -15.20
C VAL A 348 0.56 11.94 -14.12
N GLN A 349 -0.72 12.06 -13.78
CA GLN A 349 -1.17 12.88 -12.66
C GLN A 349 -1.01 12.11 -11.34
N LEU A 350 -0.28 12.69 -10.40
CA LEU A 350 0.05 12.07 -9.11
C LEU A 350 -0.90 12.42 -7.97
N LYS A 351 -1.88 13.32 -8.18
CA LYS A 351 -2.85 13.65 -7.14
C LYS A 351 -3.47 12.39 -6.52
N ASP A 352 -3.46 12.32 -5.19
CA ASP A 352 -4.01 11.23 -4.37
C ASP A 352 -3.29 9.88 -4.54
N TRP A 353 -2.18 9.83 -5.29
CA TRP A 353 -1.24 8.71 -5.21
C TRP A 353 -0.61 8.66 -3.82
N ARG A 354 -0.09 7.50 -3.45
CA ARG A 354 0.47 7.29 -2.13
C ARG A 354 1.89 6.73 -2.23
N PHE A 355 2.79 7.35 -1.49
CA PHE A 355 4.11 6.80 -1.19
C PHE A 355 4.13 6.31 0.25
N ALA A 356 4.66 5.12 0.50
CA ALA A 356 4.75 4.52 1.82
C ALA A 356 6.10 3.85 2.05
N SER A 357 6.53 3.83 3.30
CA SER A 357 7.61 3.00 3.83
C SER A 357 7.11 2.24 5.07
N ASN A 358 7.96 1.44 5.72
CA ASN A 358 7.62 0.77 6.97
C ASN A 358 7.29 1.75 8.11
N SER A 359 7.76 3.00 8.04
CA SER A 359 7.55 4.01 9.10
C SER A 359 6.27 4.84 8.94
N GLY A 360 5.65 4.84 7.75
CA GLY A 360 4.47 5.64 7.47
C GLY A 360 4.14 5.80 6.00
N GLN A 361 3.19 6.68 5.69
CA GLN A 361 2.73 6.93 4.32
C GLN A 361 2.34 8.40 4.12
N VAL A 362 2.38 8.85 2.88
CA VAL A 362 2.02 10.21 2.47
C VAL A 362 1.26 10.21 1.15
N LEU A 363 0.24 11.06 1.03
CA LEU A 363 -0.46 11.31 -0.23
C LEU A 363 0.30 12.36 -1.04
N LEU A 364 0.37 12.14 -2.35
CA LEU A 364 1.00 13.06 -3.28
C LEU A 364 -0.03 14.14 -3.70
N PRO A 365 0.35 15.43 -3.69
CA PRO A 365 -0.48 16.50 -4.22
C PRO A 365 -0.59 16.42 -5.74
N PHE A 366 -1.36 17.34 -6.32
CA PHE A 366 -1.40 17.50 -7.77
C PHE A 366 0.00 17.78 -8.33
N TYR A 367 0.46 16.90 -9.21
CA TYR A 367 1.69 17.04 -9.95
C TYR A 367 1.58 16.22 -11.24
N GLU A 368 1.89 16.85 -12.37
CA GLU A 368 1.86 16.18 -13.68
C GLU A 368 3.28 15.72 -14.06
N LEU A 369 3.56 14.44 -13.83
CA LEU A 369 4.84 13.82 -14.11
C LEU A 369 4.94 13.46 -15.60
N GLN A 370 5.69 14.26 -16.36
CA GLN A 370 5.89 14.06 -17.80
C GLN A 370 6.66 12.76 -18.09
N PRO A 371 6.53 12.20 -19.31
CA PRO A 371 7.34 11.06 -19.76
C PRO A 371 8.83 11.30 -19.57
N ASP A 372 9.55 10.27 -19.13
CA ASP A 372 10.99 10.25 -18.82
C ASP A 372 11.49 11.23 -17.74
N ASN A 373 10.61 12.04 -17.14
CA ASN A 373 11.00 12.96 -16.08
C ASN A 373 11.21 12.26 -14.74
N LEU A 374 12.14 12.84 -13.98
CA LEU A 374 12.47 12.51 -12.60
C LEU A 374 11.79 13.49 -11.64
N LEU A 375 11.30 12.97 -10.52
CA LEU A 375 10.70 13.74 -9.44
C LEU A 375 11.22 13.24 -8.09
N VAL A 376 11.87 14.13 -7.35
CA VAL A 376 12.40 13.85 -6.02
C VAL A 376 11.32 14.09 -4.97
N LEU A 377 11.01 13.09 -4.14
CA LEU A 377 10.12 13.18 -3.00
C LEU A 377 10.96 13.32 -1.72
N SER A 378 10.74 14.39 -0.94
CA SER A 378 11.49 14.62 0.31
C SER A 378 10.76 15.59 1.25
N LYS A 379 11.22 15.67 2.52
CA LYS A 379 10.76 16.68 3.50
C LYS A 379 11.23 18.10 3.20
N LYS A 380 12.30 18.26 2.41
CA LYS A 380 12.88 19.57 2.10
C LYS A 380 13.14 19.65 0.59
N VAL A 381 13.29 20.88 0.10
CA VAL A 381 13.71 21.10 -1.29
C VAL A 381 15.15 20.63 -1.45
N LEU A 382 15.45 19.83 -2.48
CA LEU A 382 16.81 19.50 -2.87
C LEU A 382 17.27 20.47 -3.99
N PRO A 383 18.29 21.32 -3.74
CA PRO A 383 18.76 22.30 -4.73
C PRO A 383 19.17 21.64 -6.06
N GLY A 384 18.73 22.21 -7.17
CA GLY A 384 19.10 21.74 -8.51
C GLY A 384 18.33 20.51 -9.00
N SER A 385 17.32 20.05 -8.24
CA SER A 385 16.42 18.95 -8.62
C SER A 385 14.97 19.42 -8.72
N ASN A 386 14.17 18.68 -9.48
CA ASN A 386 12.72 18.80 -9.49
C ASN A 386 12.15 18.09 -8.26
N SER A 387 11.95 18.83 -7.16
CA SER A 387 11.52 18.29 -5.87
C SER A 387 10.04 18.56 -5.58
N LEU A 388 9.34 17.53 -5.10
CA LEU A 388 8.04 17.64 -4.44
C LEU A 388 8.25 17.54 -2.92
N VAL A 389 8.02 18.65 -2.23
CA VAL A 389 8.19 18.74 -0.77
C VAL A 389 6.94 18.21 -0.08
N LEU A 390 7.12 17.21 0.79
CA LEU A 390 6.05 16.50 1.49
C LEU A 390 6.28 16.61 3.00
N ASN A 391 5.39 17.31 3.71
CA ASN A 391 5.51 17.52 5.15
C ASN A 391 5.54 16.20 5.93
N ASP A 392 4.71 15.24 5.53
CA ASP A 392 4.55 13.93 6.16
C ASP A 392 5.36 12.83 5.44
N PHE A 393 6.44 13.20 4.73
CA PHE A 393 7.31 12.20 4.11
C PHE A 393 7.80 11.20 5.18
N PRO A 394 7.61 9.88 4.96
CA PRO A 394 7.97 8.89 5.97
C PRO A 394 9.49 8.77 6.08
N ALA A 395 9.98 8.43 7.27
CA ALA A 395 11.41 8.14 7.46
C ALA A 395 11.79 6.84 6.73
N LEU A 396 12.98 6.80 6.16
CA LEU A 396 13.52 5.63 5.47
C LEU A 396 14.39 4.80 6.43
N GLY A 397 14.29 3.48 6.40
CA GLY A 397 15.12 2.60 7.23
C GLY A 397 16.56 2.43 6.71
N ASN A 398 17.57 2.77 7.50
CA ASN A 398 18.98 2.66 7.09
C ASN A 398 19.44 1.20 6.85
N GLU A 399 18.90 0.24 7.62
CA GLU A 399 19.30 -1.18 7.53
C GLU A 399 18.45 -1.94 6.48
N ASP A 400 17.14 -1.75 6.52
CA ASP A 400 16.18 -2.25 5.54
C ASP A 400 14.88 -1.45 5.57
N ASP A 401 14.16 -1.44 4.45
CA ASP A 401 12.81 -0.88 4.36
C ASP A 401 12.06 -1.45 3.15
N THR A 402 10.73 -1.37 3.17
CA THR A 402 9.88 -1.66 2.01
C THR A 402 9.15 -0.41 1.55
N LEU A 403 9.60 0.12 0.41
CA LEU A 403 9.00 1.29 -0.22
C LEU A 403 7.89 0.87 -1.18
N ILE A 404 6.77 1.59 -1.15
CA ILE A 404 5.59 1.29 -1.94
C ILE A 404 5.07 2.57 -2.59
N LEU A 405 4.90 2.56 -3.90
CA LEU A 405 4.20 3.59 -4.66
C LEU A 405 2.87 3.02 -5.15
N CYS A 406 1.75 3.62 -4.73
CA CYS A 406 0.40 3.26 -5.15
C CYS A 406 -0.26 4.40 -5.92
N ASN A 407 -1.07 4.07 -6.92
CA ASN A 407 -1.94 5.05 -7.56
C ASN A 407 -3.13 5.44 -6.65
N ALA A 408 -3.94 6.41 -7.10
CA ALA A 408 -5.11 6.88 -6.36
C ALA A 408 -6.17 5.79 -6.08
N ALA A 409 -6.25 4.75 -6.92
CA ALA A 409 -7.12 3.59 -6.72
C ALA A 409 -6.53 2.55 -5.74
N GLY A 410 -5.31 2.76 -5.23
CA GLY A 410 -4.62 1.85 -4.33
C GLY A 410 -3.87 0.70 -5.01
N SER A 411 -3.79 0.67 -6.34
CA SER A 411 -2.99 -0.32 -7.05
C SER A 411 -1.50 -0.03 -6.89
N VAL A 412 -0.69 -1.07 -6.62
CA VAL A 412 0.77 -0.94 -6.48
C VAL A 412 1.41 -0.71 -7.85
N MET A 413 2.04 0.45 -8.03
CA MET A 413 2.73 0.85 -9.25
C MET A 413 4.18 0.38 -9.25
N HIS A 414 4.88 0.53 -8.13
CA HIS A 414 6.21 -0.02 -7.90
C HIS A 414 6.42 -0.25 -6.40
N ALA A 415 7.17 -1.28 -6.03
CA ALA A 415 7.59 -1.53 -4.66
C ALA A 415 9.02 -2.08 -4.63
N VAL A 416 9.80 -1.63 -3.66
CA VAL A 416 11.21 -2.00 -3.49
C VAL A 416 11.47 -2.32 -2.03
N ALA A 417 11.86 -3.56 -1.74
CA ALA A 417 12.34 -3.96 -0.41
C ALA A 417 13.87 -4.01 -0.43
N TYR A 418 14.51 -2.89 -0.10
CA TYR A 418 15.96 -2.79 -0.07
C TYR A 418 16.50 -3.17 1.30
N ASN A 419 17.76 -3.55 1.35
CA ASN A 419 18.50 -3.69 2.59
C ASN A 419 19.95 -3.26 2.38
N LYS A 420 20.67 -3.07 3.49
CA LYS A 420 22.05 -2.58 3.53
C LYS A 420 23.03 -3.40 2.69
N SER A 421 22.80 -4.70 2.52
CA SER A 421 23.67 -5.53 1.68
C SER A 421 23.64 -5.14 0.18
N TRP A 422 22.62 -4.41 -0.27
CA TRP A 422 22.50 -3.96 -1.66
C TRP A 422 23.55 -2.91 -2.04
N TYR A 423 24.17 -2.24 -1.08
CA TYR A 423 25.29 -1.35 -1.35
C TYR A 423 26.49 -2.11 -1.94
N ALA A 424 26.68 -3.38 -1.53
CA ALA A 424 27.79 -4.24 -1.92
C ALA A 424 29.19 -3.58 -1.75
N ASP A 425 29.30 -2.64 -0.80
CA ASP A 425 30.50 -1.87 -0.51
C ASP A 425 30.51 -1.51 0.98
N ALA A 426 31.50 -2.06 1.71
CA ALA A 426 31.62 -1.92 3.16
C ALA A 426 31.83 -0.47 3.67
N LYS A 427 32.18 0.47 2.78
CA LYS A 427 32.25 1.89 3.14
C LYS A 427 30.92 2.59 2.90
N LYS A 428 30.33 2.36 1.74
CA LYS A 428 29.09 3.06 1.32
C LYS A 428 27.86 2.61 2.09
N GLU A 429 27.89 1.39 2.63
CA GLU A 429 26.83 0.92 3.53
C GLU A 429 26.76 1.70 4.85
N ASN A 430 27.77 2.50 5.21
CA ASN A 430 27.76 3.31 6.43
C ASN A 430 27.23 4.75 6.22
N GLY A 431 26.43 4.95 5.17
CA GLY A 431 25.73 6.19 4.88
C GLY A 431 26.49 7.21 4.03
N GLY A 432 25.79 8.27 3.63
CA GLY A 432 26.25 9.28 2.66
C GLY A 432 26.07 8.89 1.18
N TRP A 433 25.52 7.70 0.89
CA TRP A 433 25.34 7.17 -0.46
C TRP A 433 23.91 6.70 -0.73
N SER A 434 23.38 6.98 -1.92
CA SER A 434 22.09 6.44 -2.36
C SER A 434 22.24 5.06 -2.98
N LEU A 435 21.15 4.30 -2.96
CA LEU A 435 20.93 3.17 -3.83
C LEU A 435 20.26 3.67 -5.12
N GLU A 436 20.90 3.40 -6.25
CA GLU A 436 20.43 3.81 -7.56
C GLU A 436 19.99 2.58 -8.37
N MET A 437 18.85 2.69 -9.07
CA MET A 437 18.42 1.67 -10.03
C MET A 437 19.35 1.67 -11.26
N ILE A 438 19.84 0.50 -11.65
CA ILE A 438 20.75 0.34 -12.79
C ILE A 438 20.01 0.51 -14.11
N SER A 439 18.83 -0.11 -14.27
CA SER A 439 18.06 -0.09 -15.51
C SER A 439 16.54 0.05 -15.26
N PRO A 440 15.89 1.11 -15.77
CA PRO A 440 14.43 1.24 -15.76
C PRO A 440 13.66 0.14 -16.49
N ALA A 441 14.33 -0.60 -17.39
CA ALA A 441 13.75 -1.72 -18.13
C ALA A 441 13.66 -3.02 -17.30
N ALA A 442 14.27 -3.06 -16.11
CA ALA A 442 14.28 -4.22 -15.21
C ALA A 442 13.74 -3.90 -13.80
N PRO A 443 12.62 -3.15 -13.67
CA PRO A 443 12.23 -2.52 -12.40
C PRO A 443 11.89 -3.52 -11.29
N CYS A 444 11.57 -4.76 -11.66
CA CYS A 444 11.11 -5.81 -10.77
C CYS A 444 12.21 -6.79 -10.30
N ASN A 445 13.46 -6.58 -10.70
CA ASN A 445 14.56 -7.54 -10.50
C ASN A 445 15.18 -7.52 -9.10
N GLY A 446 14.72 -6.63 -8.20
CA GLY A 446 15.29 -6.52 -6.86
C GLY A 446 16.78 -6.21 -6.89
N SER A 447 17.54 -6.74 -5.95
CA SER A 447 18.95 -6.36 -5.67
C SER A 447 19.88 -6.37 -6.88
N ILE A 448 19.67 -7.22 -7.90
CA ILE A 448 20.53 -7.25 -9.10
C ILE A 448 20.41 -5.97 -9.95
N ASN A 449 19.31 -5.22 -9.83
CA ASN A 449 19.06 -3.97 -10.54
C ASN A 449 19.28 -2.73 -9.67
N TRP A 450 19.91 -2.87 -8.51
CA TRP A 450 20.21 -1.77 -7.60
C TRP A 450 21.65 -1.87 -7.12
N LYS A 451 22.33 -0.75 -6.96
CA LYS A 451 23.62 -0.69 -6.28
C LYS A 451 23.89 0.72 -5.77
N ALA A 452 24.92 0.85 -4.94
CA ALA A 452 25.35 2.15 -4.43
C ALA A 452 25.75 3.11 -5.57
N ALA A 453 25.35 4.37 -5.44
CA ALA A 453 25.76 5.45 -6.32
C ALA A 453 27.28 5.49 -6.52
N THR A 454 27.73 5.95 -7.68
CA THR A 454 29.15 6.16 -8.02
C THR A 454 29.49 7.63 -8.24
N ALA A 455 28.50 8.52 -8.21
CA ALA A 455 28.71 9.96 -8.22
C ALA A 455 29.56 10.42 -7.04
N ALA A 456 30.44 11.40 -7.26
CA ALA A 456 31.29 11.95 -6.21
C ALA A 456 30.50 12.63 -5.08
N THR A 457 29.26 13.05 -5.36
CA THR A 457 28.30 13.64 -4.42
C THR A 457 27.59 12.61 -3.53
N GLY A 458 27.76 11.31 -3.80
CA GLY A 458 27.07 10.23 -3.08
C GLY A 458 25.66 9.90 -3.60
N SER A 459 25.08 10.76 -4.44
CA SER A 459 23.73 10.61 -5.01
C SER A 459 23.54 11.44 -6.29
N THR A 460 22.45 11.22 -7.02
CA THR A 460 22.10 11.88 -8.29
C THR A 460 20.69 12.49 -8.36
N PRO A 461 20.16 13.14 -7.31
CA PRO A 461 18.78 13.64 -7.31
C PRO A 461 18.53 14.63 -8.46
N GLY A 462 17.56 14.33 -9.32
CA GLY A 462 17.17 15.10 -10.50
C GLY A 462 18.00 14.81 -11.75
N TYR A 463 18.93 13.87 -11.71
CA TYR A 463 19.84 13.52 -12.81
C TYR A 463 19.78 12.02 -13.10
N PRO A 464 20.21 11.57 -14.31
CA PRO A 464 20.32 10.14 -14.57
C PRO A 464 21.25 9.46 -13.55
N ASN A 465 20.81 8.34 -13.00
CA ASN A 465 21.58 7.51 -12.09
C ASN A 465 23.01 7.29 -12.60
N SER A 466 24.01 7.56 -11.76
CA SER A 466 25.43 7.37 -12.05
C SER A 466 25.79 5.93 -12.41
N VAL A 467 24.94 4.98 -12.01
CA VAL A 467 25.11 3.54 -12.26
C VAL A 467 24.37 3.02 -13.49
N ALA A 468 23.73 3.89 -14.27
CA ALA A 468 22.87 3.52 -15.40
C ALA A 468 23.57 2.55 -16.38
N ALA A 469 22.97 1.38 -16.59
CA ALA A 469 23.45 0.35 -17.51
C ALA A 469 22.30 -0.57 -17.95
N SER A 470 22.59 -1.54 -18.82
CA SER A 470 21.68 -2.64 -19.09
C SER A 470 21.85 -3.73 -18.02
N VAL A 471 20.75 -4.30 -17.54
CA VAL A 471 20.76 -5.45 -16.62
C VAL A 471 20.29 -6.70 -17.36
N THR A 472 21.07 -7.76 -17.27
CA THR A 472 20.67 -9.10 -17.73
C THR A 472 20.39 -9.96 -16.51
N ASP A 473 19.19 -10.53 -16.45
CA ASP A 473 18.77 -11.41 -15.37
C ASP A 473 18.74 -12.85 -15.85
N THR A 474 19.71 -13.62 -15.38
CA THR A 474 19.85 -15.06 -15.66
C THR A 474 19.41 -15.93 -14.49
N ALA A 475 19.00 -15.34 -13.37
CA ALA A 475 18.59 -16.11 -12.20
C ALA A 475 17.22 -16.75 -12.43
N PHE A 476 17.02 -17.96 -11.94
CA PHE A 476 15.72 -18.61 -11.96
C PHE A 476 14.77 -17.97 -10.93
N THR A 477 13.47 -18.18 -11.15
CA THR A 477 12.46 -17.93 -10.11
C THR A 477 12.37 -19.17 -9.26
N ASP A 478 12.78 -19.12 -8.00
CA ASP A 478 12.84 -20.30 -7.13
C ASP A 478 11.77 -20.21 -6.06
N LEU A 479 11.08 -21.33 -5.80
CA LEU A 479 10.31 -21.53 -4.59
C LEU A 479 11.30 -21.73 -3.44
N LEU A 480 11.58 -20.66 -2.71
CA LEU A 480 12.56 -20.67 -1.62
C LEU A 480 12.00 -21.37 -0.39
N ARG A 481 10.73 -21.13 -0.06
CA ARG A 481 10.07 -21.70 1.11
C ARG A 481 8.60 -21.99 0.84
N ALA A 482 8.10 -23.07 1.44
CA ALA A 482 6.68 -23.35 1.57
C ALA A 482 6.43 -23.80 3.01
N TYR A 483 5.40 -23.26 3.65
CA TYR A 483 5.03 -23.65 5.01
C TYR A 483 3.52 -23.66 5.19
N VAL A 484 3.09 -24.49 6.13
CA VAL A 484 1.69 -24.67 6.49
C VAL A 484 1.33 -23.63 7.54
N ILE A 485 0.34 -22.79 7.28
CA ILE A 485 -0.20 -21.82 8.27
C ILE A 485 -1.19 -22.55 9.18
N ASP A 486 -2.11 -23.30 8.57
CA ASP A 486 -3.06 -24.18 9.23
C ASP A 486 -3.45 -25.33 8.28
N SER A 487 -4.40 -26.18 8.67
CA SER A 487 -4.81 -27.33 7.84
C SER A 487 -5.34 -26.96 6.44
N LEU A 488 -5.80 -25.74 6.20
CA LEU A 488 -6.37 -25.28 4.93
C LEU A 488 -5.53 -24.21 4.23
N HIS A 489 -4.60 -23.55 4.91
CA HIS A 489 -3.84 -22.43 4.36
C HIS A 489 -2.34 -22.70 4.34
N LEU A 490 -1.72 -22.38 3.21
CA LEU A 490 -0.28 -22.47 2.98
C LEU A 490 0.28 -21.12 2.57
N ALA A 491 1.55 -20.86 2.85
CA ALA A 491 2.28 -19.72 2.30
C ALA A 491 3.51 -20.19 1.54
N LEU A 492 3.68 -19.64 0.34
CA LEU A 492 4.81 -19.87 -0.55
C LEU A 492 5.60 -18.58 -0.69
N TYR A 493 6.92 -18.66 -0.58
CA TYR A 493 7.84 -17.54 -0.74
C TYR A 493 8.81 -17.81 -1.89
N PHE A 494 8.84 -16.89 -2.85
CA PHE A 494 9.61 -16.97 -4.08
C PHE A 494 10.80 -16.02 -4.06
N SER A 495 11.86 -16.36 -4.80
CA SER A 495 13.06 -15.53 -4.90
C SER A 495 12.85 -14.22 -5.67
N LYS A 496 11.76 -14.11 -6.44
CA LYS A 496 11.46 -12.96 -7.31
C LYS A 496 9.99 -12.58 -7.27
N THR A 497 9.73 -11.35 -7.72
CA THR A 497 8.38 -10.88 -8.03
C THR A 497 7.77 -11.75 -9.14
N LEU A 498 6.59 -12.30 -8.88
CA LEU A 498 5.84 -13.09 -9.84
C LEU A 498 4.94 -12.20 -10.71
N ASP A 499 4.57 -12.71 -11.89
CA ASP A 499 3.35 -12.26 -12.56
C ASP A 499 2.15 -12.59 -11.65
N SER A 500 1.54 -11.57 -11.07
CA SER A 500 0.47 -11.74 -10.09
C SER A 500 -0.82 -12.28 -10.70
N MET A 501 -1.08 -12.09 -12.01
CA MET A 501 -2.26 -12.64 -12.67
C MET A 501 -2.09 -14.14 -12.92
N LEU A 502 -0.91 -14.55 -13.40
CA LEU A 502 -0.58 -15.97 -13.54
C LEU A 502 -0.55 -16.66 -12.18
N ALA A 503 0.19 -16.11 -11.21
CA ALA A 503 0.32 -16.70 -9.88
C ALA A 503 -0.98 -16.73 -9.06
N ALA A 504 -1.99 -15.94 -9.41
CA ALA A 504 -3.32 -16.03 -8.78
C ALA A 504 -4.14 -17.23 -9.28
N THR A 505 -3.68 -17.98 -10.28
CA THR A 505 -4.43 -19.10 -10.87
C THR A 505 -4.09 -20.42 -10.14
N PRO A 506 -5.07 -21.07 -9.45
CA PRO A 506 -4.81 -22.29 -8.66
C PRO A 506 -4.22 -23.47 -9.45
N ALA A 507 -4.46 -23.55 -10.75
CA ALA A 507 -3.99 -24.64 -11.62
C ALA A 507 -2.45 -24.74 -11.70
N HIS A 508 -1.72 -23.67 -11.37
CA HIS A 508 -0.26 -23.68 -11.31
C HIS A 508 0.29 -24.38 -10.06
N TYR A 509 -0.56 -24.77 -9.11
CA TYR A 509 -0.17 -25.38 -7.84
C TYR A 509 -0.73 -26.80 -7.74
N GLN A 510 0.13 -27.79 -7.96
CA GLN A 510 -0.21 -29.20 -7.89
C GLN A 510 0.01 -29.72 -6.47
N LEU A 511 -1.09 -30.02 -5.79
CA LEU A 511 -1.12 -30.59 -4.45
C LEU A 511 -2.36 -31.48 -4.31
N THR A 512 -2.32 -32.45 -3.41
CA THR A 512 -3.50 -33.22 -2.99
C THR A 512 -3.61 -33.15 -1.47
N PRO A 513 -4.64 -32.53 -0.88
CA PRO A 513 -5.84 -31.98 -1.52
C PRO A 513 -5.57 -30.79 -2.45
N ALA A 514 -6.44 -30.61 -3.45
CA ALA A 514 -6.25 -29.61 -4.51
C ALA A 514 -6.32 -28.18 -3.97
N VAL A 515 -5.64 -27.25 -4.64
CA VAL A 515 -5.68 -25.82 -4.33
C VAL A 515 -7.00 -25.23 -4.84
N ALA A 516 -7.78 -24.64 -3.94
CA ALA A 516 -9.06 -24.00 -4.24
C ALA A 516 -8.88 -22.52 -4.65
N ALA A 517 -7.95 -21.81 -4.03
CA ALA A 517 -7.63 -20.42 -4.34
C ALA A 517 -6.15 -20.12 -4.13
N ALA A 518 -5.61 -19.17 -4.90
CA ALA A 518 -4.27 -18.64 -4.75
C ALA A 518 -4.35 -17.11 -4.68
N ASN A 519 -3.85 -16.54 -3.59
CA ASN A 519 -3.83 -15.10 -3.35
C ASN A 519 -2.38 -14.60 -3.33
N VAL A 520 -2.01 -13.79 -4.31
CA VAL A 520 -0.66 -13.22 -4.42
C VAL A 520 -0.58 -11.96 -3.57
N LEU A 521 0.35 -11.92 -2.62
CA LEU A 521 0.41 -10.86 -1.62
C LEU A 521 1.22 -9.66 -2.12
N ALA A 522 0.58 -8.49 -2.11
CA ALA A 522 1.23 -7.18 -2.24
C ALA A 522 2.15 -6.90 -1.03
N PRO A 523 3.14 -5.99 -1.15
CA PRO A 523 3.43 -5.15 -2.31
C PRO A 523 4.48 -5.73 -3.27
N LEU A 524 5.21 -6.78 -2.86
CA LEU A 524 6.29 -7.38 -3.64
C LEU A 524 5.82 -8.49 -4.58
N PHE A 525 4.67 -9.12 -4.31
CA PHE A 525 4.12 -10.22 -5.12
C PHE A 525 5.11 -11.39 -5.31
N ASN A 526 5.99 -11.60 -4.34
CA ASN A 526 6.86 -12.76 -4.22
C ASN A 526 6.33 -13.79 -3.21
N THR A 527 5.15 -13.53 -2.63
CA THR A 527 4.50 -14.42 -1.67
C THR A 527 3.12 -14.80 -2.19
N VAL A 528 2.78 -16.08 -2.13
CA VAL A 528 1.47 -16.58 -2.51
C VAL A 528 0.87 -17.34 -1.34
N GLN A 529 -0.31 -16.95 -0.92
CA GLN A 529 -1.12 -17.68 0.05
C GLN A 529 -2.08 -18.61 -0.70
N LEU A 530 -1.97 -19.90 -0.44
CA LEU A 530 -2.86 -20.91 -1.01
C LEU A 530 -3.94 -21.27 -0.01
N GLN A 531 -5.16 -21.43 -0.51
CA GLN A 531 -6.27 -22.06 0.21
C GLN A 531 -6.56 -23.42 -0.43
N LEU A 532 -6.63 -24.46 0.40
CA LEU A 532 -6.89 -25.83 -0.02
C LEU A 532 -8.39 -26.14 -0.07
N SER A 533 -8.77 -27.07 -0.94
CA SER A 533 -10.14 -27.56 -1.09
C SER A 533 -10.60 -28.48 0.04
N ALA A 534 -9.65 -29.06 0.78
CA ALA A 534 -9.89 -29.90 1.96
C ALA A 534 -8.70 -29.76 2.91
N PRO A 535 -8.90 -30.01 4.22
CA PRO A 535 -7.82 -29.87 5.20
C PRO A 535 -6.75 -30.94 5.00
N LEU A 536 -5.48 -30.55 5.14
CA LEU A 536 -4.37 -31.47 5.34
C LEU A 536 -4.68 -32.35 6.54
N GLN A 537 -4.59 -33.66 6.33
CA GLN A 537 -4.73 -34.64 7.39
C GLN A 537 -3.49 -34.64 8.29
N PRO A 538 -3.65 -34.83 9.61
CA PRO A 538 -2.55 -35.21 10.50
C PRO A 538 -1.81 -36.42 9.90
N GLU A 539 -0.48 -36.44 9.98
CA GLU A 539 0.39 -37.51 9.45
C GLU A 539 0.58 -37.52 7.92
N GLY A 540 -0.14 -36.67 7.18
CA GLY A 540 0.06 -36.53 5.75
C GLY A 540 1.38 -35.83 5.41
N ILE A 541 2.15 -36.44 4.51
CA ILE A 541 3.30 -35.83 3.84
C ILE A 541 2.88 -35.51 2.40
N TYR A 542 3.00 -34.25 2.03
CA TYR A 542 2.51 -33.75 0.76
C TYR A 542 3.67 -33.16 -0.04
N THR A 543 3.64 -33.36 -1.36
CA THR A 543 4.57 -32.68 -2.27
C THR A 543 3.79 -31.65 -3.06
N LEU A 544 4.10 -30.38 -2.83
CA LEU A 544 3.64 -29.29 -3.66
C LEU A 544 4.57 -29.18 -4.87
N ARG A 545 3.99 -29.08 -6.06
CA ARG A 545 4.71 -28.69 -7.28
C ARG A 545 4.07 -27.47 -7.93
N VAL A 546 4.87 -26.47 -8.22
CA VAL A 546 4.53 -25.24 -8.92
C VAL A 546 4.86 -25.43 -10.41
N LYS A 547 3.98 -25.00 -11.32
CA LYS A 547 4.18 -25.12 -12.77
C LYS A 547 3.85 -23.84 -13.50
N ASP A 548 4.56 -23.60 -14.59
CA ASP A 548 4.27 -22.54 -15.57
C ASP A 548 4.19 -21.12 -14.98
N LEU A 549 4.81 -20.91 -13.81
CA LEU A 549 5.04 -19.58 -13.27
C LEU A 549 6.37 -19.04 -13.77
N THR A 550 6.38 -17.76 -14.08
CA THR A 550 7.58 -17.02 -14.44
C THR A 550 7.72 -15.81 -13.53
N GLY A 551 8.97 -15.43 -13.27
CA GLY A 551 9.24 -14.12 -12.70
C GLY A 551 8.89 -13.01 -13.69
N CYS A 552 8.93 -11.77 -13.23
CA CYS A 552 8.63 -10.60 -14.06
C CYS A 552 9.49 -10.45 -15.33
N THR A 553 10.67 -11.08 -15.38
CA THR A 553 11.58 -11.11 -16.55
C THR A 553 11.33 -12.28 -17.49
N GLY A 554 10.31 -13.10 -17.23
CA GLY A 554 9.93 -14.25 -18.05
C GLY A 554 10.80 -15.50 -17.83
N GLN A 555 11.77 -15.46 -16.90
CA GLN A 555 12.58 -16.64 -16.58
C GLN A 555 11.72 -17.71 -15.89
N PRO A 556 11.87 -18.99 -16.28
CA PRO A 556 11.09 -20.08 -15.72
C PRO A 556 11.48 -20.38 -14.26
N MET A 557 10.68 -21.24 -13.63
CA MET A 557 10.99 -21.78 -12.31
C MET A 557 12.28 -22.61 -12.34
N GLY A 558 13.15 -22.44 -11.35
CA GLY A 558 14.29 -23.32 -11.11
C GLY A 558 13.89 -24.43 -10.15
N ARG A 559 13.79 -24.09 -8.85
CA ARG A 559 13.20 -24.95 -7.82
C ARG A 559 11.70 -24.76 -7.79
N ASP A 560 10.96 -25.80 -8.19
CA ASP A 560 9.52 -25.75 -8.41
C ASP A 560 8.71 -26.57 -7.37
N SER A 561 9.36 -27.18 -6.38
CA SER A 561 8.68 -28.12 -5.49
C SER A 561 9.13 -28.00 -4.04
N ALA A 562 8.21 -28.36 -3.14
CA ALA A 562 8.42 -28.36 -1.70
C ALA A 562 7.67 -29.51 -1.02
N ILE A 563 8.25 -30.03 0.06
CA ILE A 563 7.57 -30.98 0.95
C ILE A 563 6.84 -30.21 2.03
N LEU A 564 5.59 -30.57 2.27
CA LEU A 564 4.70 -30.00 3.25
C LEU A 564 4.17 -31.09 4.17
N ALA A 565 4.04 -30.79 5.44
CA ALA A 565 3.30 -31.60 6.39
C ALA A 565 2.72 -30.68 7.46
N LEU A 566 1.57 -31.03 8.02
CA LEU A 566 1.02 -30.31 9.17
C LEU A 566 1.80 -30.71 10.42
N PRO A 567 2.63 -29.82 11.01
CA PRO A 567 3.44 -30.19 12.16
C PRO A 567 2.55 -30.39 13.38
N THR A 568 2.92 -31.35 14.24
CA THR A 568 2.32 -31.51 15.56
C THR A 568 3.32 -31.19 16.65
N VAL A 569 2.82 -30.84 17.84
CA VAL A 569 3.66 -30.66 19.03
C VAL A 569 4.29 -31.99 19.39
N ALA A 570 5.60 -32.00 19.66
CA ALA A 570 6.28 -33.19 20.15
C ALA A 570 5.84 -33.50 21.59
N ASP A 571 5.53 -34.77 21.85
CA ASP A 571 5.25 -35.30 23.19
C ASP A 571 6.23 -36.44 23.53
N SER A 572 6.03 -37.10 24.66
CA SER A 572 6.99 -38.06 25.17
C SER A 572 7.24 -39.21 24.18
N GLY A 573 8.47 -39.30 23.69
CA GLY A 573 8.93 -40.36 22.78
C GLY A 573 8.53 -40.21 21.32
N THR A 574 7.98 -39.07 20.87
CA THR A 574 7.79 -38.78 19.43
C THR A 574 9.12 -38.51 18.75
N ILE A 575 9.93 -37.64 19.36
CA ILE A 575 11.32 -37.41 18.99
C ILE A 575 12.16 -38.04 20.07
N VAL A 576 13.18 -38.78 19.67
CA VAL A 576 14.07 -39.45 20.61
C VAL A 576 15.52 -39.11 20.32
N ILE A 577 16.34 -39.08 21.37
CA ILE A 577 17.79 -39.00 21.25
C ILE A 577 18.26 -40.37 20.72
N ASN A 578 19.00 -40.33 19.61
CA ASN A 578 19.35 -41.52 18.82
C ASN A 578 20.87 -41.78 18.77
N GLU A 579 21.67 -40.72 18.83
CA GLU A 579 23.13 -40.80 18.83
C GLU A 579 23.73 -39.65 19.65
N LEU A 580 24.85 -39.88 20.32
CA LEU A 580 25.57 -38.85 21.10
C LEU A 580 27.08 -39.00 20.96
N LEU A 581 27.76 -37.93 20.53
CA LEU A 581 29.21 -37.79 20.61
C LEU A 581 29.56 -36.75 21.67
N PHE A 582 29.94 -37.22 22.86
CA PHE A 582 30.30 -36.35 23.99
C PHE A 582 31.82 -36.20 24.20
N ASP A 583 32.66 -37.18 23.80
CA ASP A 583 34.14 -37.05 23.86
C ASP A 583 34.76 -37.01 22.45
N PRO A 584 34.63 -35.90 21.70
CA PRO A 584 35.16 -35.82 20.33
C PRO A 584 36.69 -35.70 20.28
N LYS A 585 37.26 -35.98 19.10
CA LYS A 585 38.65 -35.62 18.76
C LYS A 585 38.81 -34.08 18.83
N PRO A 586 40.00 -33.51 19.12
CA PRO A 586 40.17 -32.05 19.27
C PRO A 586 39.73 -31.20 18.07
N THR A 587 39.71 -31.80 16.87
CA THR A 587 39.30 -31.17 15.60
C THR A 587 37.82 -31.36 15.28
N ALA A 588 37.09 -32.14 16.07
CA ALA A 588 35.69 -32.46 15.88
C ALA A 588 34.83 -31.77 16.96
N PRO A 589 33.64 -31.26 16.61
CA PRO A 589 32.68 -30.79 17.58
C PRO A 589 31.93 -31.97 18.21
N GLU A 590 31.34 -31.72 19.38
CA GLU A 590 30.29 -32.57 19.96
C GLU A 590 29.04 -32.58 19.05
N PHE A 591 28.25 -33.64 19.10
CA PHE A 591 26.92 -33.64 18.50
C PHE A 591 25.95 -34.56 19.24
N VAL A 592 24.66 -34.28 19.07
CA VAL A 592 23.56 -35.15 19.49
C VAL A 592 22.59 -35.30 18.34
N GLU A 593 22.12 -36.51 18.09
CA GLU A 593 21.17 -36.80 17.02
C GLU A 593 19.77 -37.04 17.56
N LEU A 594 18.81 -36.44 16.89
CA LEU A 594 17.38 -36.64 17.09
C LEU A 594 16.83 -37.55 15.99
N TYR A 595 15.94 -38.45 16.37
CA TYR A 595 15.18 -39.28 15.45
C TYR A 595 13.69 -39.08 15.64
N ASN A 596 12.95 -38.84 14.56
CA ASN A 596 11.50 -38.81 14.61
C ASN A 596 10.92 -40.22 14.48
N ARG A 597 10.53 -40.78 15.61
CA ARG A 597 9.93 -42.11 15.73
C ARG A 597 8.41 -42.10 15.47
N SER A 598 7.79 -40.93 15.44
CA SER A 598 6.35 -40.78 15.26
C SER A 598 5.95 -40.89 13.78
N SER A 599 4.65 -41.05 13.52
CA SER A 599 4.06 -40.95 12.17
C SER A 599 3.78 -39.49 11.75
N ARG A 600 4.14 -38.50 12.57
CA ARG A 600 3.84 -37.08 12.36
C ARG A 600 5.10 -36.30 12.06
N ALA A 601 4.98 -35.26 11.24
CA ALA A 601 6.05 -34.28 11.11
C ALA A 601 6.10 -33.41 12.37
N ILE A 602 7.31 -33.12 12.84
CA ILE A 602 7.55 -32.23 13.99
C ILE A 602 8.32 -31.02 13.49
N ASP A 603 7.91 -29.82 13.88
CA ASP A 603 8.72 -28.63 13.63
C ASP A 603 9.76 -28.49 14.75
N VAL A 604 11.04 -28.63 14.40
CA VAL A 604 12.13 -28.59 15.39
C VAL A 604 12.39 -27.18 15.92
N GLN A 605 11.80 -26.12 15.35
CA GLN A 605 11.76 -24.80 15.98
C GLN A 605 11.03 -24.84 17.34
N GLN A 606 10.16 -25.83 17.55
CA GLN A 606 9.40 -25.99 18.79
C GLN A 606 10.12 -26.88 19.82
N LEU A 607 11.36 -27.28 19.56
CA LEU A 607 12.16 -28.12 20.45
C LEU A 607 13.27 -27.32 21.12
N TYR A 608 13.54 -27.68 22.38
CA TYR A 608 14.61 -27.14 23.19
C TYR A 608 15.44 -28.27 23.78
N ILE A 609 16.75 -28.07 23.87
CA ILE A 609 17.69 -29.01 24.48
C ILE A 609 18.37 -28.36 25.68
N ALA A 610 18.50 -29.11 26.78
CA ALA A 610 19.20 -28.65 27.97
C ALA A 610 19.94 -29.81 28.64
N MET A 611 21.01 -29.50 29.37
CA MET A 611 21.57 -30.43 30.35
C MET A 611 20.73 -30.40 31.62
N ILE A 612 20.50 -31.55 32.24
CA ILE A 612 19.84 -31.70 33.53
C ILE A 612 20.92 -31.83 34.60
N ASP A 613 20.80 -31.04 35.67
CA ASP A 613 21.72 -31.07 36.80
C ASP A 613 21.47 -32.27 37.74
N ARG A 614 22.26 -32.37 38.81
CA ARG A 614 22.18 -33.47 39.79
C ARG A 614 20.90 -33.45 40.63
N ASP A 615 20.23 -32.30 40.73
CA ASP A 615 18.97 -32.14 41.46
C ASP A 615 17.75 -32.37 40.54
N GLY A 616 17.99 -32.78 39.28
CA GLY A 616 16.97 -33.06 38.29
C GLY A 616 16.39 -31.81 37.63
N GLN A 617 17.02 -30.65 37.79
CA GLN A 617 16.57 -29.41 37.18
C GLN A 617 17.25 -29.18 35.82
N PRO A 618 16.50 -28.77 34.78
CA PRO A 618 17.11 -28.38 33.52
C PRO A 618 17.91 -27.08 33.69
N GLY A 619 19.10 -27.04 33.11
CA GLY A 619 19.84 -25.81 32.87
C GLY A 619 19.13 -24.92 31.83
N ALA A 620 19.79 -23.84 31.40
CA ALA A 620 19.22 -22.92 30.41
C ALA A 620 18.90 -23.66 29.09
N PRO A 621 17.62 -23.72 28.67
CA PRO A 621 17.23 -24.42 27.45
C PRO A 621 17.71 -23.68 26.21
N VAL A 622 18.22 -24.45 25.24
CA VAL A 622 18.71 -23.95 23.95
C VAL A 622 17.72 -24.36 22.87
N ALA A 623 17.20 -23.40 22.12
CA ALA A 623 16.31 -23.70 20.98
C ALA A 623 17.08 -24.52 19.93
N VAL A 624 16.46 -25.60 19.44
CA VAL A 624 17.06 -26.46 18.43
C VAL A 624 17.18 -25.74 17.08
N SER A 625 16.20 -24.90 16.72
CA SER A 625 16.24 -24.09 15.50
C SER A 625 15.66 -22.70 15.73
N ALA A 626 16.26 -21.67 15.11
CA ALA A 626 15.70 -20.31 15.13
C ALA A 626 14.52 -20.15 14.15
N THR A 627 14.47 -20.99 13.11
CA THR A 627 13.45 -20.96 12.05
C THR A 627 12.72 -22.29 11.93
N SER A 628 11.46 -22.27 11.47
CA SER A 628 10.69 -23.50 11.20
C SER A 628 11.49 -24.46 10.31
N ARG A 629 11.58 -25.72 10.74
CA ARG A 629 12.21 -26.83 10.00
C ARG A 629 11.50 -28.12 10.38
N LEU A 630 10.92 -28.78 9.38
CA LEU A 630 10.23 -30.04 9.60
C LEU A 630 11.23 -31.19 9.72
N LEU A 631 11.07 -32.00 10.75
CA LEU A 631 11.63 -33.34 10.87
C LEU A 631 10.52 -34.34 10.55
N LEU A 632 10.57 -34.97 9.38
CA LEU A 632 9.53 -35.89 8.91
C LEU A 632 9.62 -37.25 9.64
N PRO A 633 8.54 -38.05 9.63
CA PRO A 633 8.55 -39.41 10.15
C PRO A 633 9.74 -40.23 9.63
N GLY A 634 10.48 -40.86 10.55
CA GLY A 634 11.64 -41.68 10.24
C GLY A 634 12.90 -40.91 9.83
N GLN A 635 12.91 -39.58 9.88
CA GLN A 635 14.11 -38.79 9.61
C GLN A 635 14.99 -38.61 10.86
N TYR A 636 16.27 -38.39 10.58
CA TYR A 636 17.34 -38.13 11.54
C TYR A 636 17.77 -36.67 11.44
N LEU A 637 18.20 -36.07 12.55
CA LEU A 637 18.70 -34.71 12.61
C LEU A 637 19.84 -34.60 13.63
N ALA A 638 21.07 -34.41 13.15
CA ALA A 638 22.21 -34.20 14.04
C ALA A 638 22.39 -32.70 14.35
N LEU A 639 22.45 -32.39 15.63
CA LEU A 639 22.67 -31.05 16.18
C LEU A 639 24.14 -30.91 16.58
N THR A 640 24.84 -29.90 16.05
CA THR A 640 26.25 -29.66 16.36
C THR A 640 26.57 -28.16 16.34
N ARG A 641 27.68 -27.73 16.95
CA ARG A 641 28.14 -26.33 16.87
C ARG A 641 28.86 -25.99 15.57
N ASN A 642 29.27 -26.98 14.79
CA ASN A 642 29.99 -26.76 13.53
C ASN A 642 29.81 -27.95 12.57
N ALA A 643 28.83 -27.86 11.66
CA ALA A 643 28.50 -28.96 10.76
C ALA A 643 29.69 -29.33 9.83
N ASP A 644 30.41 -28.32 9.34
CA ASP A 644 31.59 -28.51 8.49
C ASP A 644 32.71 -29.27 9.20
N ALA A 645 33.00 -28.91 10.46
CA ALA A 645 34.03 -29.58 11.25
C ALA A 645 33.61 -31.01 11.57
N LEU A 646 32.34 -31.27 11.84
CA LEU A 646 31.83 -32.61 12.06
C LEU A 646 32.11 -33.49 10.83
N CYS A 647 31.75 -33.03 9.64
CA CYS A 647 31.90 -33.80 8.41
C CYS A 647 33.33 -33.87 7.85
N ARG A 648 34.25 -33.03 8.35
CA ARG A 648 35.69 -33.22 8.13
C ARG A 648 36.27 -34.38 8.94
N ASN A 649 35.64 -34.76 10.05
CA ASN A 649 36.12 -35.81 10.95
C ASN A 649 35.32 -37.12 10.82
N TYR A 650 34.06 -37.06 10.38
CA TYR A 650 33.15 -38.21 10.25
C TYR A 650 32.48 -38.26 8.88
N THR A 651 31.97 -39.43 8.50
CA THR A 651 31.25 -39.61 7.23
C THR A 651 29.82 -39.10 7.34
N CYS A 652 29.53 -37.91 6.81
CA CYS A 652 28.17 -37.37 6.73
C CYS A 652 27.52 -37.70 5.37
N LYS A 653 26.55 -38.62 5.35
CA LYS A 653 25.87 -39.05 4.11
C LYS A 653 24.68 -38.17 3.72
N ALA A 654 24.10 -37.45 4.68
CA ALA A 654 22.92 -36.61 4.50
C ALA A 654 23.19 -35.22 5.10
N TRP A 655 23.80 -34.34 4.31
CA TRP A 655 24.16 -32.99 4.76
C TRP A 655 22.93 -32.18 5.16
N GLU A 656 21.83 -32.39 4.46
CA GLU A 656 20.52 -31.81 4.72
C GLU A 656 19.89 -32.24 6.06
N ASN A 657 20.47 -33.22 6.76
CA ASN A 657 20.07 -33.69 8.09
C ASN A 657 21.00 -33.21 9.20
N LEU A 658 21.88 -32.25 8.90
CA LEU A 658 22.70 -31.56 9.91
C LEU A 658 22.06 -30.21 10.24
N LEU A 659 22.12 -29.81 11.51
CA LEU A 659 21.69 -28.49 11.96
C LEU A 659 22.74 -27.90 12.89
N GLU A 660 23.27 -26.75 12.49
CA GLU A 660 24.21 -26.00 13.31
C GLU A 660 23.46 -25.19 14.38
N VAL A 661 23.81 -25.44 15.65
CA VAL A 661 23.23 -24.80 16.82
C VAL A 661 24.36 -24.16 17.61
N ASN A 662 24.59 -22.85 17.39
CA ASN A 662 25.75 -22.13 17.93
C ASN A 662 25.90 -22.26 19.45
N ASN A 663 24.78 -22.24 20.17
CA ASN A 663 24.75 -22.28 21.63
C ASN A 663 24.43 -23.68 22.19
N LEU A 664 24.69 -24.76 21.43
CA LEU A 664 24.41 -26.12 21.90
C LEU A 664 25.09 -26.37 23.27
N PRO A 665 24.41 -26.96 24.26
CA PRO A 665 25.01 -27.27 25.55
C PRO A 665 26.27 -28.14 25.41
N ALA A 666 27.24 -27.96 26.29
CA ALA A 666 28.38 -28.87 26.36
C ALA A 666 27.94 -30.21 26.97
N PHE A 667 28.48 -31.30 26.44
CA PHE A 667 28.22 -32.66 26.90
C PHE A 667 29.44 -33.12 27.70
N PRO A 668 29.42 -33.05 29.05
CA PRO A 668 30.60 -33.35 29.86
C PRO A 668 31.16 -34.75 29.60
N ASN A 669 32.49 -34.83 29.53
CA ASN A 669 33.24 -36.08 29.34
C ASN A 669 33.14 -37.02 30.53
N GLU A 670 32.76 -36.53 31.71
CA GLU A 670 32.52 -37.32 32.92
C GLU A 670 31.11 -37.97 32.96
N GLY A 671 30.28 -37.69 31.96
CA GLY A 671 28.87 -38.11 31.92
C GLY A 671 27.91 -36.97 32.27
N GLY A 672 26.66 -37.14 31.88
CA GLY A 672 25.62 -36.11 32.06
C GLY A 672 24.23 -36.61 31.69
N THR A 673 23.23 -35.73 31.85
CA THR A 673 21.86 -36.02 31.42
C THR A 673 21.38 -34.94 30.47
N ILE A 674 20.94 -35.35 29.28
CA ILE A 674 20.38 -34.48 28.24
C ILE A 674 18.86 -34.59 28.30
N GLY A 675 18.18 -33.46 28.39
CA GLY A 675 16.73 -33.36 28.26
C GLY A 675 16.34 -32.64 26.98
N LEU A 676 15.38 -33.22 26.25
CA LEU A 676 14.70 -32.61 25.11
C LEU A 676 13.30 -32.18 25.54
N TYR A 677 12.92 -30.94 25.25
CA TYR A 677 11.68 -30.32 25.70
C TYR A 677 10.90 -29.71 24.54
N ASN A 678 9.58 -29.64 24.68
CA ASN A 678 8.74 -28.85 23.80
C ASN A 678 8.50 -27.42 24.35
N THR A 679 7.80 -26.59 23.59
CA THR A 679 7.45 -25.20 23.95
C THR A 679 6.57 -25.07 25.21
N ALA A 680 5.93 -26.14 25.65
CA ALA A 680 5.13 -26.18 26.88
C ALA A 680 5.95 -26.63 28.11
N ASN A 681 7.28 -26.70 28.00
CA ASN A 681 8.20 -27.28 28.98
C ASN A 681 7.94 -28.77 29.28
N GLY A 682 7.20 -29.46 28.40
CA GLY A 682 7.00 -30.90 28.48
C GLY A 682 8.26 -31.64 28.05
N LEU A 683 8.69 -32.62 28.83
CA LEU A 683 9.82 -33.49 28.51
C LEU A 683 9.44 -34.43 27.36
N VAL A 684 10.13 -34.29 26.23
CA VAL A 684 9.97 -35.09 25.02
C VAL A 684 10.82 -36.36 25.11
N ASP A 685 12.09 -36.23 25.48
CA ASP A 685 12.97 -37.36 25.74
C ASP A 685 14.08 -36.99 26.73
N VAL A 686 14.68 -38.00 27.37
CA VAL A 686 15.77 -37.81 28.32
C VAL A 686 16.79 -38.94 28.20
N PHE A 687 18.07 -38.56 28.14
CA PHE A 687 19.17 -39.51 28.05
C PHE A 687 20.25 -39.20 29.08
N SER A 688 20.46 -40.12 30.02
CA SER A 688 21.58 -40.08 30.97
C SER A 688 22.71 -40.97 30.44
N TYR A 689 23.88 -40.38 30.19
CA TYR A 689 25.04 -41.07 29.64
C TYR A 689 26.22 -41.02 30.60
N THR A 690 27.10 -42.02 30.49
CA THR A 690 28.34 -42.09 31.28
C THR A 690 29.50 -42.57 30.41
N PRO A 691 30.75 -42.27 30.77
CA PRO A 691 31.93 -42.72 30.01
C PRO A 691 32.04 -44.24 29.90
N ASP A 692 31.48 -44.95 30.88
CA ASP A 692 31.41 -46.39 30.93
C ASP A 692 30.61 -47.03 29.78
N MET A 693 29.81 -46.24 29.04
CA MET A 693 29.02 -46.69 27.89
C MET A 693 29.83 -46.79 26.58
N GLN A 694 31.01 -46.15 26.47
CA GLN A 694 31.78 -46.07 25.22
C GLN A 694 32.66 -47.31 24.89
N LEU A 695 32.40 -48.47 25.51
CA LEU A 695 33.23 -49.70 25.54
C LEU A 695 34.55 -49.58 26.32
N SER A 696 34.83 -50.57 27.17
CA SER A 696 36.08 -50.66 27.96
C SER A 696 37.27 -51.28 27.21
N LEU A 697 37.07 -51.80 25.99
CA LEU A 697 38.09 -52.55 25.22
C LEU A 697 38.83 -51.72 24.16
N ALA A 698 38.36 -50.51 23.84
CA ALA A 698 39.09 -49.62 22.94
C ALA A 698 40.23 -48.95 23.71
N THR A 699 41.46 -49.01 23.18
CA THR A 699 42.62 -48.27 23.74
C THR A 699 42.45 -46.75 23.69
N ASN A 700 41.42 -46.27 22.96
CA ASN A 700 41.00 -44.88 22.90
C ASN A 700 39.50 -44.80 22.52
N THR A 701 38.64 -44.35 23.44
CA THR A 701 37.20 -44.12 23.20
C THR A 701 36.91 -42.73 22.62
N LYS A 702 37.95 -41.89 22.50
CA LYS A 702 37.82 -40.53 21.98
C LYS A 702 37.43 -40.54 20.50
N GLY A 703 36.36 -39.82 20.20
CA GLY A 703 35.81 -39.68 18.86
C GLY A 703 34.91 -40.82 18.44
N VAL A 704 34.38 -41.62 19.36
CA VAL A 704 33.38 -42.64 19.07
C VAL A 704 32.05 -42.23 19.71
N SER A 705 30.99 -42.15 18.90
CA SER A 705 29.64 -41.83 19.39
C SER A 705 28.98 -43.02 20.06
N LEU A 706 28.02 -42.74 20.94
CA LEU A 706 27.05 -43.71 21.45
C LEU A 706 25.84 -43.73 20.52
N GLU A 707 25.55 -44.89 19.95
CA GLU A 707 24.41 -45.14 19.09
C GLU A 707 23.35 -45.95 19.83
N ARG A 708 22.09 -45.59 19.64
CA ARG A 708 20.95 -46.36 20.10
C ARG A 708 20.73 -47.57 19.18
N LEU A 709 20.59 -48.75 19.76
CA LEU A 709 20.40 -49.99 19.01
C LEU A 709 18.97 -50.16 18.48
N SER A 710 17.97 -49.64 19.21
CA SER A 710 16.57 -49.60 18.80
C SER A 710 15.87 -48.34 19.30
N ALA A 711 15.35 -47.56 18.37
CA ALA A 711 14.50 -46.42 18.69
C ALA A 711 13.17 -46.83 19.38
N ALA A 712 12.74 -48.09 19.25
CA ALA A 712 11.50 -48.58 19.86
C ALA A 712 11.62 -48.88 21.36
N GLN A 713 12.83 -49.20 21.84
CA GLN A 713 13.11 -49.43 23.27
C GLN A 713 13.26 -48.11 24.03
N PRO A 714 13.12 -48.06 25.36
CA PRO A 714 13.28 -46.82 26.14
C PRO A 714 14.66 -46.17 26.01
N THR A 715 14.72 -44.84 26.06
CA THR A 715 15.98 -44.06 25.96
C THR A 715 16.88 -44.27 27.18
N GLY A 716 16.28 -44.39 28.37
CA GLY A 716 17.00 -44.63 29.62
C GLY A 716 17.50 -46.06 29.83
N ASP A 717 17.20 -47.00 28.92
CA ASP A 717 17.76 -48.34 28.98
C ASP A 717 19.20 -48.32 28.48
N ILE A 718 20.16 -48.37 29.42
CA ILE A 718 21.60 -48.33 29.11
C ILE A 718 22.00 -49.49 28.18
N SER A 719 21.33 -50.64 28.25
CA SER A 719 21.64 -51.77 27.37
C SER A 719 21.27 -51.51 25.92
N ASN A 720 20.44 -50.52 25.64
CA ASN A 720 20.03 -50.10 24.30
C ASN A 720 21.05 -49.12 23.65
N TRP A 721 22.18 -48.86 24.29
CA TRP A 721 23.23 -47.98 23.77
C TRP A 721 24.53 -48.74 23.56
N HIS A 722 25.16 -48.50 22.42
CA HIS A 722 26.42 -49.13 22.07
C HIS A 722 27.28 -48.16 21.26
N PRO A 723 28.62 -48.25 21.32
CA PRO A 723 29.46 -47.41 20.47
C PRO A 723 29.25 -47.70 18.99
N ALA A 724 29.37 -46.65 18.18
CA ALA A 724 29.36 -46.76 16.73
C ALA A 724 30.44 -47.73 16.23
N ALA A 725 30.13 -48.41 15.13
CA ALA A 725 31.06 -49.33 14.49
C ALA A 725 32.23 -48.56 13.87
N THR A 726 33.45 -49.09 14.04
CA THR A 726 34.65 -48.48 13.42
C THR A 726 34.57 -48.50 11.89
N THR A 727 33.86 -49.47 11.31
CA THR A 727 33.62 -49.57 9.85
C THR A 727 32.70 -48.47 9.32
N ALA A 728 31.87 -47.86 10.17
CA ALA A 728 31.07 -46.67 9.82
C ALA A 728 31.85 -45.36 10.00
N GLY A 729 33.07 -45.42 10.55
CA GLY A 729 33.91 -44.25 10.82
C GLY A 729 33.68 -43.63 12.19
N ASP A 730 33.27 -44.43 13.18
CA ASP A 730 33.11 -44.06 14.60
C ASP A 730 31.92 -43.13 14.94
N ALA A 731 31.10 -42.72 13.96
CA ALA A 731 29.81 -42.03 14.15
C ALA A 731 28.95 -42.01 12.86
N THR A 732 27.65 -41.81 12.99
CA THR A 732 26.67 -41.77 11.88
C THR A 732 25.79 -40.50 11.82
N PRO A 733 26.34 -39.29 11.91
CA PRO A 733 25.54 -38.07 12.05
C PRO A 733 24.63 -37.83 10.83
N GLY A 734 23.33 -37.71 11.11
CA GLY A 734 22.28 -37.36 10.16
C GLY A 734 21.67 -38.55 9.42
N TYR A 735 22.01 -39.80 9.78
CA TYR A 735 21.48 -40.99 9.12
C TYR A 735 21.46 -42.20 10.06
N LEU A 736 20.99 -43.34 9.52
CA LEU A 736 20.80 -44.57 10.28
C LEU A 736 22.08 -45.03 11.00
N ASN A 737 21.95 -45.29 12.31
CA ASN A 737 22.98 -45.88 13.17
C ASN A 737 23.62 -47.13 12.56
N SER A 738 24.93 -47.28 12.79
CA SER A 738 25.70 -48.43 12.33
C SER A 738 25.43 -49.70 13.14
N GLN A 739 25.03 -49.56 14.40
CA GLN A 739 24.66 -50.64 15.30
C GLN A 739 23.13 -50.73 15.45
N GLN A 740 22.56 -51.92 15.22
CA GLN A 740 21.11 -52.14 15.27
C GLN A 740 20.72 -53.49 15.87
N LEU A 741 19.61 -53.51 16.61
CA LEU A 741 18.97 -54.73 17.09
C LEU A 741 18.18 -55.42 15.96
N ASN A 742 18.83 -56.32 15.21
CA ASN A 742 18.20 -57.15 14.19
C ASN A 742 17.68 -58.49 14.76
N LEU A 743 16.64 -58.42 15.61
CA LEU A 743 16.04 -59.61 16.21
C LEU A 743 15.07 -60.29 15.23
N LYS A 744 15.32 -61.58 14.93
CA LYS A 744 14.33 -62.44 14.26
C LYS A 744 13.44 -63.04 15.34
N GLN A 745 12.15 -63.23 15.03
CA GLN A 745 11.23 -63.88 15.95
C GLN A 745 11.66 -65.33 16.18
N ALA A 746 12.27 -65.61 17.32
CA ALA A 746 12.72 -66.93 17.72
C ALA A 746 11.60 -67.65 18.50
N ALA A 747 11.51 -68.97 18.35
CA ALA A 747 10.50 -69.77 19.04
C ALA A 747 10.93 -70.07 20.49
N GLY A 748 10.09 -69.72 21.47
CA GLY A 748 10.28 -70.05 22.89
C GLY A 748 10.09 -68.85 23.83
N GLU A 749 9.94 -69.12 25.13
CA GLU A 749 9.81 -68.07 26.16
C GLU A 749 11.15 -67.35 26.44
N VAL A 750 12.29 -67.99 26.18
CA VAL A 750 13.61 -67.37 26.23
C VAL A 750 14.42 -67.83 25.03
N SER A 751 14.99 -66.89 24.29
CA SER A 751 15.83 -67.14 23.11
C SER A 751 17.09 -66.28 23.12
N LEU A 752 18.11 -66.68 22.36
CA LEU A 752 19.39 -65.98 22.27
C LEU A 752 19.77 -65.81 20.78
N GLN A 753 20.03 -64.57 20.35
CA GLN A 753 20.42 -64.27 18.97
C GLN A 753 21.41 -63.09 18.89
N PRO A 754 22.47 -63.20 18.05
CA PRO A 754 22.97 -64.43 17.44
C PRO A 754 23.58 -65.37 18.49
N GLN A 755 23.54 -66.69 18.24
CA GLN A 755 24.16 -67.68 19.13
C GLN A 755 25.69 -67.70 19.04
N VAL A 756 26.24 -67.10 17.99
CA VAL A 756 27.67 -66.89 17.79
C VAL A 756 27.83 -65.41 17.52
N PHE A 757 28.64 -64.71 18.29
CA PHE A 757 28.84 -63.27 18.15
C PHE A 757 30.32 -62.95 18.37
N SER A 758 30.82 -61.90 17.72
CA SER A 758 32.22 -61.46 17.75
C SER A 758 32.28 -60.02 18.26
N PRO A 759 32.56 -59.78 19.54
CA PRO A 759 32.63 -58.42 20.10
C PRO A 759 33.94 -57.74 19.71
N ASP A 760 34.09 -57.40 18.42
CA ASP A 760 35.24 -56.69 17.83
C ASP A 760 34.90 -55.28 17.31
N ASN A 761 33.65 -54.84 17.49
CA ASN A 761 33.08 -53.54 17.12
C ASN A 761 33.17 -53.24 15.62
N ASP A 762 33.08 -54.27 14.79
CA ASP A 762 33.15 -54.13 13.32
C ASP A 762 31.78 -53.85 12.67
N GLY A 763 30.70 -53.82 13.46
CA GLY A 763 29.32 -53.60 13.04
C GLY A 763 28.57 -54.89 12.68
N MET A 764 29.18 -56.08 12.82
CA MET A 764 28.58 -57.36 12.48
C MET A 764 28.60 -58.31 13.68
N ASP A 765 27.41 -58.68 14.17
CA ASP A 765 27.24 -59.64 15.27
C ASP A 765 28.13 -59.31 16.48
N ASP A 766 28.26 -58.02 16.83
CA ASP A 766 29.09 -57.53 17.95
C ASP A 766 28.53 -57.86 19.33
N LEU A 767 27.23 -58.13 19.37
CA LEU A 767 26.44 -58.32 20.58
C LEU A 767 25.57 -59.56 20.43
N THR A 768 25.22 -60.17 21.55
CA THR A 768 24.12 -61.15 21.58
C THR A 768 22.98 -60.64 22.45
N VAL A 769 21.78 -61.06 22.12
CA VAL A 769 20.56 -60.59 22.76
C VAL A 769 19.77 -61.78 23.29
N ILE A 770 19.53 -61.76 24.58
CA ILE A 770 18.67 -62.71 25.29
C ILE A 770 17.26 -62.10 25.32
N THR A 771 16.38 -62.64 24.50
CA THR A 771 14.97 -62.22 24.46
C THR A 771 14.15 -63.10 25.39
N CYS A 772 13.46 -62.48 26.35
CA CYS A 772 12.50 -63.15 27.23
C CYS A 772 11.08 -62.74 26.81
N GLN A 773 10.31 -63.67 26.25
CA GLN A 773 8.91 -63.51 25.85
C GLN A 773 8.00 -64.30 26.81
N LEU A 774 7.46 -63.60 27.80
CA LEU A 774 6.72 -64.19 28.92
C LEU A 774 5.20 -63.97 28.74
N PRO A 775 4.35 -64.90 29.20
CA PRO A 775 2.91 -64.86 28.96
C PRO A 775 2.17 -63.75 29.72
N GLU A 776 2.73 -63.26 30.83
CA GLU A 776 2.14 -62.25 31.72
C GLU A 776 3.22 -61.29 32.24
N VAL A 777 2.82 -60.11 32.75
CA VAL A 777 3.72 -59.13 33.39
C VAL A 777 4.02 -59.51 34.85
N GLY A 778 5.14 -59.03 35.38
CA GLY A 778 5.44 -59.12 36.82
C GLY A 778 6.30 -60.32 37.23
N TYR A 779 6.88 -61.03 36.26
CA TYR A 779 7.94 -61.99 36.53
C TYR A 779 9.21 -61.28 37.01
N ILE A 780 10.01 -61.97 37.81
CA ILE A 780 11.34 -61.53 38.20
C ILE A 780 12.36 -62.49 37.58
N GLY A 781 13.37 -61.93 36.94
CA GLY A 781 14.41 -62.66 36.21
C GLY A 781 15.79 -62.52 36.83
N ASN A 782 16.55 -63.61 36.76
CA ASN A 782 17.99 -63.67 36.94
C ASN A 782 18.63 -64.21 35.67
N ILE A 783 19.62 -63.52 35.12
CA ILE A 783 20.36 -63.96 33.94
C ILE A 783 21.85 -63.89 34.26
N THR A 784 22.50 -65.06 34.23
CA THR A 784 23.93 -65.21 34.52
C THR A 784 24.60 -65.95 33.38
N ILE A 785 25.73 -65.44 32.91
CA ILE A 785 26.59 -66.13 31.95
C ILE A 785 27.60 -66.98 32.70
N PHE A 786 27.73 -68.23 32.28
CA PHE A 786 28.70 -69.19 32.78
C PHE A 786 29.70 -69.58 31.69
N ASP A 787 30.95 -69.84 32.06
CA ASP A 787 31.92 -70.47 31.17
C ASP A 787 31.64 -71.98 30.96
N ALA A 788 32.41 -72.62 30.07
CA ALA A 788 32.29 -74.06 29.79
C ALA A 788 32.55 -74.96 31.01
N GLN A 789 33.16 -74.45 32.09
CA GLN A 789 33.38 -75.16 33.35
C GLN A 789 32.26 -74.91 34.38
N GLY A 790 31.24 -74.12 34.04
CA GLY A 790 30.12 -73.79 34.92
C GLY A 790 30.46 -72.74 35.98
N ARG A 791 31.51 -71.95 35.79
CA ARG A 791 31.83 -70.81 36.68
C ARG A 791 31.10 -69.56 36.16
N PRO A 792 30.44 -68.77 37.04
CA PRO A 792 29.79 -67.54 36.62
C PRO A 792 30.84 -66.52 36.19
N VAL A 793 30.68 -65.97 34.99
CA VAL A 793 31.61 -64.97 34.42
C VAL A 793 30.99 -63.59 34.29
N ARG A 794 29.65 -63.49 34.24
CA ARG A 794 28.92 -62.22 34.14
C ARG A 794 27.50 -62.37 34.68
N GLN A 795 27.04 -61.43 35.52
CA GLN A 795 25.63 -61.28 35.87
C GLN A 795 25.00 -60.20 34.99
N LEU A 796 24.04 -60.56 34.13
CA LEU A 796 23.37 -59.61 33.23
C LEU A 796 22.09 -59.03 33.82
N LEU A 797 21.38 -59.83 34.62
CA LEU A 797 20.16 -59.40 35.29
C LEU A 797 20.11 -60.05 36.67
N GLN A 798 19.90 -59.27 37.73
CA GLN A 798 19.75 -59.79 39.09
C GLN A 798 18.46 -59.25 39.71
N ASN A 799 17.52 -60.15 40.02
CA ASN A 799 16.19 -59.85 40.55
C ASN A 799 15.46 -58.73 39.76
N GLY A 800 15.63 -58.72 38.44
CA GLY A 800 15.05 -57.70 37.58
C GLY A 800 13.59 -58.01 37.24
N VAL A 801 12.71 -57.02 37.31
CA VAL A 801 11.32 -57.18 36.87
C VAL A 801 11.26 -57.28 35.35
N LEU A 802 10.64 -58.33 34.84
CA LEU A 802 10.47 -58.60 33.41
C LEU A 802 9.02 -58.29 32.98
N GLY A 803 8.87 -57.56 31.87
CA GLY A 803 7.61 -57.41 31.16
C GLY A 803 7.26 -58.61 30.28
N ASN A 804 6.25 -58.47 29.42
CA ASN A 804 5.84 -59.52 28.46
C ASN A 804 6.94 -59.81 27.42
N GLN A 805 7.74 -58.82 27.06
CA GLN A 805 8.90 -58.98 26.20
C GLN A 805 10.04 -58.12 26.73
N ASN A 806 11.23 -58.71 26.88
CA ASN A 806 12.43 -58.01 27.33
C ASN A 806 13.61 -58.49 26.51
N ASN A 807 14.52 -57.58 26.17
CA ASN A 807 15.75 -57.90 25.48
C ASN A 807 16.91 -57.54 26.42
N ILE A 808 17.71 -58.52 26.79
CA ILE A 808 18.88 -58.34 27.65
C ILE A 808 20.11 -58.58 26.79
N ILE A 809 20.97 -57.58 26.68
CA ILE A 809 22.12 -57.62 25.79
C ILE A 809 23.36 -58.09 26.55
N TRP A 810 24.19 -58.88 25.87
CA TRP A 810 25.53 -59.23 26.33
C TRP A 810 26.57 -58.88 25.28
N ASP A 811 27.60 -58.19 25.74
CA ASP A 811 28.74 -57.63 25.01
C ASP A 811 29.97 -58.56 24.98
N GLY A 812 29.86 -59.76 25.52
CA GLY A 812 30.97 -60.71 25.61
C GLY A 812 32.00 -60.38 26.70
N LEU A 813 31.72 -59.39 27.55
CA LEU A 813 32.57 -59.05 28.69
C LEU A 813 32.20 -59.84 29.94
N GLY A 814 33.21 -60.07 30.77
CA GLY A 814 33.05 -60.59 32.12
C GLY A 814 32.62 -59.52 33.13
N GLU A 815 32.40 -59.92 34.38
CA GLU A 815 31.98 -59.04 35.48
C GLU A 815 32.88 -57.81 35.64
N ASN A 816 34.19 -58.01 35.52
CA ASN A 816 35.21 -56.96 35.62
C ASN A 816 35.40 -56.15 34.32
N LYS A 817 34.45 -56.21 33.38
CA LYS A 817 34.51 -55.60 32.04
C LYS A 817 35.73 -56.02 31.19
N GLN A 818 36.33 -57.17 31.52
CA GLN A 818 37.45 -57.76 30.78
C GLN A 818 36.92 -58.67 29.66
N GLN A 819 37.66 -58.72 28.54
CA GLN A 819 37.29 -59.58 27.43
C GLN A 819 37.36 -61.05 27.84
N LEU A 820 36.30 -61.80 27.56
CA LEU A 820 36.31 -63.24 27.80
C LEU A 820 37.04 -63.98 26.66
N PRO A 821 37.70 -65.12 26.95
CA PRO A 821 38.31 -65.96 25.93
C PRO A 821 37.31 -66.44 24.88
N VAL A 822 37.77 -66.68 23.65
CA VAL A 822 36.97 -67.37 22.63
C VAL A 822 36.54 -68.73 23.17
N GLY A 823 35.25 -69.04 23.05
CA GLY A 823 34.72 -70.29 23.58
C GLY A 823 33.20 -70.31 23.72
N ILE A 824 32.70 -71.45 24.20
CA ILE A 824 31.28 -71.67 24.47
C ILE A 824 31.00 -71.23 25.91
N TYR A 825 29.95 -70.43 26.06
CA TYR A 825 29.38 -69.95 27.31
C TYR A 825 27.92 -70.40 27.39
N ILE A 826 27.34 -70.34 28.58
CA ILE A 826 25.95 -70.70 28.83
C ILE A 826 25.26 -69.49 29.45
N ALA A 827 24.28 -68.93 28.75
CA ALA A 827 23.32 -68.00 29.33
C ALA A 827 22.30 -68.80 30.15
N PHE A 828 22.40 -68.71 31.46
CA PHE A 828 21.45 -69.30 32.39
C PHE A 828 20.42 -68.26 32.81
N THR A 829 19.18 -68.48 32.42
CA THR A 829 18.05 -67.60 32.71
C THR A 829 17.12 -68.31 33.69
N GLU A 830 16.87 -67.70 34.84
CA GLU A 830 15.92 -68.15 35.84
C GLU A 830 14.85 -67.09 36.01
N VAL A 831 13.59 -67.47 35.84
CA VAL A 831 12.45 -66.56 35.91
C VAL A 831 11.44 -67.12 36.89
N PHE A 832 10.93 -66.28 37.80
CA PHE A 832 9.93 -66.65 38.79
C PHE A 832 8.73 -65.70 38.76
N ASP A 833 7.52 -66.27 38.86
CA ASP A 833 6.28 -65.48 38.92
C ASP A 833 5.91 -65.06 40.34
N LEU A 834 4.83 -64.27 40.44
CA LEU A 834 4.27 -63.78 41.70
C LEU A 834 3.73 -64.92 42.60
N GLN A 835 3.58 -66.14 42.07
CA GLN A 835 3.17 -67.33 42.81
C GLN A 835 4.37 -68.21 43.22
N GLY A 836 5.60 -67.78 42.91
CA GLY A 836 6.84 -68.48 43.26
C GLY A 836 7.18 -69.67 42.36
N ARG A 837 6.51 -69.84 41.21
CA ARG A 837 6.87 -70.89 40.23
C ARG A 837 8.11 -70.45 39.47
N VAL A 838 9.12 -71.33 39.41
CA VAL A 838 10.42 -71.05 38.79
C VAL A 838 10.54 -71.81 37.46
N LYS A 839 10.93 -71.10 36.39
CA LYS A 839 11.34 -71.67 35.11
C LYS A 839 12.81 -71.35 34.85
N ARG A 840 13.52 -72.27 34.18
CA ARG A 840 14.97 -72.16 33.93
C ARG A 840 15.31 -72.53 32.50
N TRP A 841 16.21 -71.77 31.88
CA TRP A 841 16.76 -72.02 30.56
C TRP A 841 18.29 -72.00 30.62
N LYS A 842 18.91 -72.87 29.81
CA LYS A 842 20.36 -72.92 29.59
C LYS A 842 20.59 -72.82 28.09
N LEU A 843 20.94 -71.63 27.61
CA LEU A 843 21.15 -71.38 26.20
C LEU A 843 22.65 -71.27 25.91
N PRO A 844 23.22 -72.13 25.04
CA PRO A 844 24.61 -72.00 24.66
C PRO A 844 24.80 -70.76 23.78
N VAL A 845 25.91 -70.07 23.99
CA VAL A 845 26.35 -68.92 23.20
C VAL A 845 27.85 -68.97 23.02
N VAL A 846 28.33 -68.62 21.83
CA VAL A 846 29.74 -68.68 21.46
C VAL A 846 30.27 -67.27 21.29
N VAL A 847 31.31 -66.93 22.04
CA VAL A 847 32.13 -65.75 21.78
C VAL A 847 33.18 -66.15 20.76
N ALA A 848 33.09 -65.60 19.55
CA ALA A 848 34.01 -65.83 18.45
C ALA A 848 34.97 -64.64 18.27
N ARG A 849 36.04 -64.86 17.50
CA ARG A 849 36.92 -63.79 17.00
C ARG A 849 37.25 -64.09 15.55
N ARG A 850 37.38 -63.05 14.73
CA ARG A 850 37.95 -63.21 13.39
C ARG A 850 39.38 -63.72 13.49
N LEU A 851 39.70 -64.72 12.68
CA LEU A 851 41.07 -65.11 12.40
C LEU A 851 41.62 -64.08 11.39
N ASN A 852 42.70 -63.40 11.77
CA ASN A 852 43.41 -62.46 10.91
C ASN A 852 43.92 -63.11 9.62
#